data_AF-A0A961PF32-F1
#
_entry.id   AF-A0A961PF32-F1
#
_cell.length_a   1.000
_cell.length_b   1.000
_cell.length_c   1.000
_cell.angle_alpha   90.00
_cell.angle_beta   90.00
_cell.angle_gamma   90.00
#
_symmetry.space_group_name_H-M   'P 1'
#
loop_
_entity.id
_entity.type
_entity.pdbx_description
1 polymer ?
#
loop_
_entity_poly.entity_id
_entity_poly.type
_entity_poly.pdbx_seq_one_letter_code
_entity_poly.pdbx_strand_id
1 'polypeptide(L)'
;SCCKVKNGAELLLCPWFHDCGYQRQKPLAQAAQVIVCAHDSLFHMKPQAIGEVGLLVIDEAFWQSGLRGLDGKATLTKDGLEPGRTSLVCYTGKGKMDVGATADLVAARERLCKALRVTEPGPLRLGLLEAVGLTPEDCRHAATLERRRMRDAGLRPGMSPVERRKRIEAVLPPAGEPWAPPGRCATLWLILAEALENGHDAAGAELVHEMTEAGSVRALRLRWRSPMRTGWAAGVPILHLDATLRPELVQTYLPRIDIGTPVAARQPHVCIRQVTGSPTSARALTPAADAPERDRKAAASRLRGLRAWIDLRARQCHRPGVAVDLLIVGQKAAIDALRAAGLPPRVEAVHFNALSGLDRWGGIGGMVILGRTLPAPRTVELIAMALTGRVPALNPEDAGWWYPMVERRVRLAGDRTAPLVMETHADPIAEAVRWCICEGELIQAMGRGRGVNRTAATPLEIDLLTDVVLPVTVDALVPWADLRPTRRDLMALTGIALENAADMAACFPEFWSSAAAARQDRSRSVTNCYYRDLYNSQMSHSSAEVTYRPAGAGHRARTARVDLARIPDPEAWLTNRLGPLASFEMRRDHVADCAVPNPTDAARLDALASRLTASMQAVLAARRAALEALSARLEAAKPAAPRRSVHPKPTEEIDA
;
A
#
# COMPACT_ATOMS: atom_id res chain seq x y z
N SER A 1 -31.58 10.01 -16.47
CA SER A 1 -31.75 9.40 -15.14
C SER A 1 -33.20 9.02 -14.98
N CYS A 2 -33.49 7.76 -14.63
CA CYS A 2 -34.87 7.23 -14.53
C CYS A 2 -35.66 7.77 -13.33
N CYS A 3 -35.22 8.87 -12.71
CA CYS A 3 -35.84 9.44 -11.52
C CYS A 3 -36.99 10.39 -11.86
N LYS A 4 -36.98 10.98 -13.06
CA LYS A 4 -37.98 11.91 -13.58
C LYS A 4 -38.08 11.73 -15.08
N VAL A 5 -39.24 11.30 -15.58
CA VAL A 5 -39.50 11.04 -17.01
C VAL A 5 -40.76 11.78 -17.42
N LYS A 6 -40.68 12.56 -18.51
CA LYS A 6 -41.86 13.18 -19.12
C LYS A 6 -42.48 12.19 -20.12
N ASN A 7 -43.75 11.85 -19.93
CA ASN A 7 -44.52 10.95 -20.77
C ASN A 7 -45.73 11.72 -21.34
N GLY A 8 -45.53 12.40 -22.48
CA GLY A 8 -46.52 13.33 -23.02
C GLY A 8 -46.72 14.52 -22.08
N ALA A 9 -47.94 14.70 -21.57
CA ALA A 9 -48.28 15.71 -20.57
C ALA A 9 -47.95 15.27 -19.13
N GLU A 10 -47.80 13.97 -18.89
CA GLU A 10 -47.61 13.41 -17.54
C GLU A 10 -46.14 13.41 -17.14
N LEU A 11 -45.86 13.76 -15.88
CA LEU A 11 -44.52 13.71 -15.30
C LEU A 11 -44.43 12.54 -14.32
N LEU A 12 -43.74 11.48 -14.73
CA LEU A 12 -43.50 10.30 -13.90
C LEU A 12 -42.26 10.53 -13.02
N LEU A 13 -42.43 10.40 -11.71
CA LEU A 13 -41.36 10.52 -10.72
C LEU A 13 -41.08 9.17 -10.05
N CYS A 14 -39.82 8.95 -9.69
CA CYS A 14 -39.45 7.87 -8.79
C CYS A 14 -40.17 8.05 -7.44
N PRO A 15 -40.66 6.98 -6.79
CA PRO A 15 -41.34 7.09 -5.49
C PRO A 15 -40.50 7.79 -4.42
N TRP A 16 -39.17 7.64 -4.47
CA TRP A 16 -38.23 8.28 -3.53
C TRP A 16 -37.65 9.59 -4.07
N PHE A 17 -38.20 10.18 -5.13
CA PHE A 17 -37.59 11.34 -5.78
C PHE A 17 -37.35 12.50 -4.80
N HIS A 18 -38.32 12.78 -3.93
CA HIS A 18 -38.25 13.89 -2.96
C HIS A 18 -37.33 13.60 -1.77
N ASP A 19 -37.21 12.34 -1.35
CA ASP A 19 -36.33 11.93 -0.24
C ASP A 19 -34.92 11.53 -0.68
N CYS A 20 -34.69 11.45 -1.99
CA CYS A 20 -33.42 11.04 -2.56
C CYS A 20 -32.32 12.06 -2.27
N GLY A 21 -31.32 11.65 -1.48
CA GLY A 21 -30.15 12.49 -1.16
C GLY A 21 -29.47 13.05 -2.41
N TYR A 22 -29.40 12.28 -3.51
CA TYR A 22 -28.85 12.75 -4.78
C TYR A 22 -29.65 13.89 -5.41
N GLN A 23 -30.99 13.89 -5.29
CA GLN A 23 -31.80 15.03 -5.78
C GLN A 23 -31.64 16.24 -4.87
N ARG A 24 -31.63 16.05 -3.54
CA ARG A 24 -31.44 17.13 -2.56
C ARG A 24 -30.11 17.86 -2.72
N GLN A 25 -29.06 17.18 -3.17
CA GLN A 25 -27.75 17.78 -3.43
C GLN A 25 -27.72 18.69 -4.66
N LYS A 26 -28.64 18.55 -5.63
CA LYS A 26 -28.56 19.29 -6.90
C LYS A 26 -28.72 20.80 -6.73
N PRO A 27 -29.73 21.34 -6.02
CA PRO A 27 -29.84 22.78 -5.81
C PRO A 27 -28.64 23.36 -5.04
N LEU A 28 -28.12 22.59 -4.07
CA LEU A 28 -26.92 22.97 -3.32
C LEU A 28 -25.69 23.04 -4.24
N ALA A 29 -25.51 22.04 -5.11
CA ALA A 29 -24.43 22.03 -6.08
C ALA A 29 -24.55 23.20 -7.08
N GLN A 30 -25.76 23.53 -7.53
CA GLN A 30 -25.98 24.66 -8.45
C GLN A 30 -25.65 26.02 -7.84
N ALA A 31 -25.81 26.17 -6.52
CA ALA A 31 -25.47 27.39 -5.80
C ALA A 31 -24.01 27.43 -5.31
N ALA A 32 -23.30 26.30 -5.36
CA ALA A 32 -21.95 26.18 -4.83
C ALA A 32 -20.90 26.70 -5.81
N GLN A 33 -19.89 27.39 -5.29
CA GLN A 33 -18.69 27.80 -6.04
C GLN A 33 -17.60 26.71 -6.04
N VAL A 34 -17.59 25.87 -5.00
CA VAL A 34 -16.64 24.76 -4.85
C VAL A 34 -17.43 23.48 -4.61
N ILE A 35 -17.17 22.47 -5.43
CA ILE A 35 -17.86 21.17 -5.37
C ILE A 35 -16.80 20.08 -5.20
N VAL A 36 -16.88 19.35 -4.09
CA VAL A 36 -16.01 18.20 -3.82
C VAL A 36 -16.68 16.93 -4.34
N CYS A 37 -15.99 16.18 -5.19
CA CYS A 37 -16.46 14.95 -5.81
C CYS A 37 -15.42 13.84 -5.65
N ALA A 38 -15.86 12.58 -5.66
CA ALA A 38 -14.94 11.46 -5.79
C ALA A 38 -14.25 11.52 -7.17
N HIS A 39 -12.95 11.23 -7.21
CA HIS A 39 -12.17 11.27 -8.46
C HIS A 39 -12.70 10.30 -9.54
N ASP A 40 -13.40 9.22 -9.18
CA ASP A 40 -14.07 8.31 -10.14
C ASP A 40 -15.11 9.05 -11.02
N SER A 41 -15.65 10.17 -10.53
CA SER A 41 -16.60 11.01 -11.27
C SER A 41 -16.05 11.49 -12.62
N LEU A 42 -14.72 11.64 -12.74
CA LEU A 42 -14.03 12.05 -13.98
C LEU A 42 -14.29 11.09 -15.15
N PHE A 43 -14.63 9.83 -14.87
CA PHE A 43 -14.86 8.79 -15.88
C PHE A 43 -16.34 8.56 -16.18
N HIS A 44 -17.22 9.34 -15.54
CA HIS A 44 -18.66 9.35 -15.76
C HIS A 44 -19.12 10.69 -16.33
N MET A 45 -20.30 10.70 -16.95
CA MET A 45 -20.87 11.94 -17.50
C MET A 45 -21.08 12.97 -16.39
N LYS A 46 -20.52 14.17 -16.56
CA LYS A 46 -20.65 15.27 -15.59
C LYS A 46 -22.13 15.59 -15.34
N PRO A 47 -22.61 15.57 -14.09
CA PRO A 47 -23.97 16.00 -13.78
C PRO A 47 -24.22 17.44 -14.23
N GLN A 48 -25.36 17.69 -14.89
CA GLN A 48 -25.75 19.05 -15.32
C GLN A 48 -25.85 20.04 -14.15
N ALA A 49 -26.18 19.55 -12.94
CA ALA A 49 -26.28 20.38 -11.74
C ALA A 49 -24.96 21.03 -11.30
N ILE A 50 -23.82 20.53 -11.77
CA ILE A 50 -22.49 21.14 -11.48
C ILE A 50 -22.28 22.43 -12.27
N GLY A 51 -23.03 22.66 -13.35
CA GLY A 51 -22.82 23.82 -14.21
C GLY A 51 -21.49 23.77 -14.97
N GLU A 52 -20.98 24.92 -15.38
CA GLU A 52 -19.67 25.05 -16.04
C GLU A 52 -18.54 24.98 -15.01
N VAL A 53 -17.43 24.33 -15.38
CA VAL A 53 -16.28 24.15 -14.49
C VAL A 53 -15.19 25.14 -14.90
N GLY A 54 -14.82 26.06 -14.01
CA GLY A 54 -13.76 27.05 -14.27
C GLY A 54 -12.34 26.57 -13.92
N LEU A 55 -12.22 25.64 -12.96
CA LEU A 55 -10.95 25.03 -12.53
C LEU A 55 -11.24 23.61 -12.04
N LEU A 56 -10.44 22.64 -12.49
CA LEU A 56 -10.49 21.27 -11.98
C LEU A 56 -9.28 21.01 -11.08
N VAL A 57 -9.53 20.76 -9.79
CA VAL A 57 -8.48 20.34 -8.83
C VAL A 57 -8.62 18.84 -8.59
N ILE A 58 -7.55 18.09 -8.85
CA ILE A 58 -7.45 16.68 -8.56
C ILE A 58 -6.54 16.53 -7.36
N ASP A 59 -7.09 16.10 -6.23
CA ASP A 59 -6.35 15.81 -5.00
C ASP A 59 -6.15 14.29 -4.93
N GLU A 60 -4.89 13.86 -4.88
CA GLU A 60 -4.37 12.47 -4.94
C GLU A 60 -4.31 11.84 -6.35
N ALA A 61 -3.75 10.62 -6.41
CA ALA A 61 -3.68 9.81 -7.62
C ALA A 61 -5.08 9.40 -8.11
N PHE A 62 -5.41 9.70 -9.37
CA PHE A 62 -6.72 9.38 -9.98
C PHE A 62 -6.67 8.30 -11.08
N TRP A 63 -5.47 7.98 -11.58
CA TRP A 63 -5.26 7.18 -12.79
C TRP A 63 -5.87 5.77 -12.71
N GLN A 64 -5.94 5.18 -11.52
CA GLN A 64 -6.52 3.85 -11.29
C GLN A 64 -8.01 3.81 -11.57
N SER A 65 -8.72 4.90 -11.29
CA SER A 65 -10.17 4.96 -11.35
C SER A 65 -10.72 5.00 -12.76
N GLY A 66 -9.87 5.19 -13.77
CA GLY A 66 -10.24 5.03 -15.18
C GLY A 66 -10.04 3.61 -15.72
N LEU A 67 -9.37 2.72 -14.98
CA LEU A 67 -9.08 1.36 -15.44
C LEU A 67 -10.33 0.48 -15.38
N ARG A 68 -10.52 -0.37 -16.39
CA ARG A 68 -11.67 -1.29 -16.51
C ARG A 68 -11.22 -2.67 -16.94
N GLY A 69 -12.01 -3.69 -16.60
CA GLY A 69 -11.78 -5.08 -17.00
C GLY A 69 -10.73 -5.84 -16.18
N LEU A 70 -10.16 -5.23 -15.14
CA LEU A 70 -9.19 -5.86 -14.24
C LEU A 70 -9.80 -6.93 -13.32
N ASP A 71 -11.12 -6.93 -13.12
CA ASP A 71 -11.85 -7.89 -12.30
C ASP A 71 -12.15 -9.23 -13.01
N GLY A 72 -11.74 -9.36 -14.27
CA GLY A 72 -11.95 -10.56 -15.09
C GLY A 72 -13.38 -10.73 -15.60
N LYS A 73 -14.29 -9.76 -15.38
CA LYS A 73 -15.71 -9.88 -15.77
C LYS A 73 -16.00 -9.33 -17.16
N ALA A 74 -15.08 -8.57 -17.74
CA ALA A 74 -15.21 -7.99 -19.08
C ALA A 74 -14.82 -9.02 -20.15
N THR A 75 -15.58 -10.10 -20.23
CA THR A 75 -15.34 -11.21 -21.16
C THR A 75 -16.35 -11.20 -22.31
N LEU A 76 -15.88 -11.56 -23.50
CA LEU A 76 -16.68 -11.83 -24.70
C LEU A 76 -16.36 -13.24 -25.22
N THR A 77 -17.34 -14.13 -25.26
CA THR A 77 -17.14 -15.46 -25.84
C THR A 77 -16.98 -15.37 -27.35
N LYS A 78 -16.17 -16.27 -27.93
CA LYS A 78 -16.00 -16.34 -29.38
C LYS A 78 -17.34 -16.60 -30.08
N ASP A 79 -18.17 -17.49 -29.56
CA ASP A 79 -19.50 -17.78 -30.11
C ASP A 79 -20.41 -16.54 -30.12
N GLY A 80 -20.33 -15.70 -29.07
CA GLY A 80 -21.08 -14.44 -29.01
C GLY A 80 -20.61 -13.39 -30.03
N LEU A 81 -19.39 -13.54 -30.57
CA LEU A 81 -18.85 -12.67 -31.61
C LEU A 81 -19.20 -13.15 -33.02
N GLU A 82 -19.46 -14.44 -33.20
CA GLU A 82 -19.74 -15.04 -34.50
C GLU A 82 -21.11 -14.61 -35.08
N PRO A 83 -21.14 -13.97 -36.25
CA PRO A 83 -22.40 -13.52 -36.88
C PRO A 83 -23.40 -14.65 -37.14
N GLY A 84 -22.93 -15.84 -37.54
CA GLY A 84 -23.81 -16.98 -37.82
C GLY A 84 -24.44 -17.63 -36.58
N ARG A 85 -24.01 -17.25 -35.37
CA ARG A 85 -24.51 -17.80 -34.10
C ARG A 85 -25.27 -16.78 -33.27
N THR A 86 -25.31 -15.51 -33.69
CA THR A 86 -25.87 -14.41 -32.89
C THR A 86 -26.78 -13.52 -33.71
N SER A 87 -27.87 -13.06 -33.09
CA SER A 87 -28.69 -12.01 -33.69
C SER A 87 -27.96 -10.67 -33.69
N LEU A 88 -27.48 -10.26 -34.86
CA LEU A 88 -26.84 -8.97 -35.11
C LEU A 88 -27.83 -8.08 -35.85
N VAL A 89 -28.53 -7.22 -35.12
CA VAL A 89 -29.44 -6.23 -35.72
C VAL A 89 -29.07 -4.85 -35.22
N CYS A 90 -28.77 -3.96 -36.17
CA CYS A 90 -28.63 -2.53 -35.92
C CYS A 90 -29.98 -1.83 -36.06
N TYR A 91 -30.20 -0.80 -35.24
CA TYR A 91 -31.42 -0.01 -35.26
C TYR A 91 -31.13 1.46 -35.58
N THR A 92 -32.04 2.07 -36.34
CA THR A 92 -32.09 3.52 -36.55
C THR A 92 -32.52 4.25 -35.27
N GLY A 93 -32.35 5.57 -35.22
CA GLY A 93 -32.84 6.40 -34.10
C GLY A 93 -34.36 6.32 -33.88
N LYS A 94 -35.13 5.81 -34.86
CA LYS A 94 -36.58 5.55 -34.75
C LYS A 94 -36.89 4.11 -34.32
N GLY A 95 -35.89 3.31 -33.95
CA GLY A 95 -36.04 1.92 -33.51
C GLY A 95 -36.37 0.92 -34.62
N LYS A 96 -36.32 1.33 -35.90
CA LYS A 96 -36.48 0.42 -37.05
C LYS A 96 -35.15 -0.25 -37.37
N MET A 97 -35.21 -1.49 -37.85
CA MET A 97 -34.04 -2.22 -38.34
C MET A 97 -33.33 -1.42 -39.45
N ASP A 98 -32.01 -1.30 -39.31
CA ASP A 98 -31.13 -0.65 -40.27
C ASP A 98 -30.32 -1.74 -41.01
N VAL A 99 -30.77 -2.09 -42.21
CA VAL A 99 -30.21 -3.22 -42.99
C VAL A 99 -28.77 -2.95 -43.39
N GLY A 100 -28.44 -1.73 -43.83
CA GLY A 100 -27.09 -1.36 -44.24
C GLY A 100 -26.12 -1.42 -43.06
N ALA A 101 -26.46 -0.75 -41.95
CA ALA A 101 -25.66 -0.80 -40.72
C ALA A 101 -25.51 -2.22 -40.15
N THR A 102 -26.49 -3.09 -40.39
CA THR A 102 -26.42 -4.50 -39.99
C THR A 102 -25.44 -5.27 -40.86
N ALA A 103 -25.52 -5.13 -42.19
CA ALA A 103 -24.61 -5.78 -43.12
C ALA A 103 -23.14 -5.36 -42.89
N ASP A 104 -22.90 -4.07 -42.69
CA ASP A 104 -21.56 -3.53 -42.42
C ASP A 104 -20.96 -4.12 -41.13
N LEU A 105 -21.78 -4.24 -40.07
CA LEU A 105 -21.32 -4.83 -38.81
C LEU A 105 -21.04 -6.33 -38.94
N VAL A 106 -21.88 -7.06 -39.70
CA VAL A 106 -21.65 -8.47 -40.01
C VAL A 106 -20.31 -8.64 -40.72
N ALA A 107 -20.05 -7.86 -41.76
CA ALA A 107 -18.79 -7.91 -42.51
C ALA A 107 -17.56 -7.62 -41.62
N ALA A 108 -17.65 -6.63 -40.72
CA ALA A 108 -16.59 -6.34 -39.76
C ALA A 108 -16.35 -7.53 -38.79
N ARG A 109 -17.41 -8.09 -38.21
CA ARG A 109 -17.30 -9.26 -37.31
C ARG A 109 -16.77 -10.50 -38.01
N GLU A 110 -17.13 -10.73 -39.28
CA GLU A 110 -16.58 -11.84 -40.05
C GLU A 110 -15.06 -11.73 -40.24
N ARG A 111 -14.55 -10.53 -40.55
CA ARG A 111 -13.09 -10.26 -40.61
C ARG A 111 -12.42 -10.57 -39.27
N LEU A 112 -12.98 -10.08 -38.16
CA LEU A 112 -12.45 -10.37 -36.82
C LEU A 112 -12.50 -11.87 -36.49
N CYS A 113 -13.59 -12.57 -36.79
CA CYS A 113 -13.72 -14.00 -36.56
C CYS A 113 -12.67 -14.82 -37.34
N LYS A 114 -12.28 -14.38 -38.55
CA LYS A 114 -11.17 -15.00 -39.30
C LYS A 114 -9.85 -14.89 -38.53
N ALA A 115 -9.53 -13.72 -37.97
CA ALA A 115 -8.33 -13.54 -37.15
C ALA A 115 -8.39 -14.39 -35.87
N LEU A 116 -9.54 -14.42 -35.19
CA LEU A 116 -9.74 -15.20 -33.97
C LEU A 116 -9.60 -16.71 -34.19
N ARG A 117 -9.86 -17.24 -35.39
CA ARG A 117 -9.71 -18.69 -35.67
C ARG A 117 -8.27 -19.15 -35.50
N VAL A 118 -7.31 -18.36 -35.99
CA VAL A 118 -5.87 -18.68 -36.02
C VAL A 118 -5.07 -18.10 -34.86
N THR A 119 -5.67 -17.22 -34.05
CA THR A 119 -4.99 -16.61 -32.90
C THR A 119 -4.74 -17.64 -31.80
N GLU A 120 -3.48 -17.76 -31.38
CA GLU A 120 -3.06 -18.50 -30.17
C GLU A 120 -3.50 -17.77 -28.89
N PRO A 121 -3.57 -18.45 -27.74
CA PRO A 121 -3.84 -17.79 -26.45
C PRO A 121 -2.86 -16.63 -26.18
N GLY A 122 -3.39 -15.47 -25.81
CA GLY A 122 -2.63 -14.24 -25.61
C GLY A 122 -3.26 -13.01 -26.29
N PRO A 123 -2.56 -11.87 -26.29
CA PRO A 123 -2.99 -10.65 -26.98
C PRO A 123 -3.27 -10.87 -28.46
N LEU A 124 -4.27 -10.17 -29.02
CA LEU A 124 -4.49 -10.19 -30.47
C LEU A 124 -3.34 -9.48 -31.19
N ARG A 125 -2.66 -10.23 -32.07
CA ARG A 125 -1.49 -9.74 -32.80
C ARG A 125 -1.87 -8.76 -33.90
N LEU A 126 -1.12 -7.67 -34.02
CA LEU A 126 -1.30 -6.63 -35.04
C LEU A 126 -1.36 -7.23 -36.45
N GLY A 127 -0.36 -8.05 -36.80
CA GLY A 127 -0.25 -8.64 -38.13
C GLY A 127 -1.44 -9.53 -38.51
N LEU A 128 -2.14 -10.14 -37.54
CA LEU A 128 -3.37 -10.90 -37.82
C LEU A 128 -4.56 -9.99 -38.13
N LEU A 129 -4.67 -8.84 -37.45
CA LEU A 129 -5.72 -7.85 -37.69
C LEU A 129 -5.55 -7.19 -39.07
N GLU A 130 -4.31 -6.86 -39.43
CA GLU A 130 -3.97 -6.33 -40.75
C GLU A 130 -4.20 -7.36 -41.87
N ALA A 131 -3.84 -8.63 -41.64
CA ALA A 131 -4.03 -9.70 -42.62
C ALA A 131 -5.51 -9.97 -42.96
N VAL A 132 -6.43 -9.71 -42.04
CA VAL A 132 -7.89 -9.78 -42.32
C VAL A 132 -8.45 -8.47 -42.87
N GLY A 133 -7.60 -7.48 -43.12
CA GLY A 133 -7.94 -6.19 -43.72
C GLY A 133 -8.72 -5.27 -42.78
N LEU A 134 -8.52 -5.36 -41.45
CA LEU A 134 -9.13 -4.40 -40.52
C LEU A 134 -8.26 -3.14 -40.43
N THR A 135 -8.92 -1.98 -40.54
CA THR A 135 -8.29 -0.67 -40.34
C THR A 135 -8.74 -0.01 -39.02
N PRO A 136 -8.03 1.02 -38.52
CA PRO A 136 -8.51 1.81 -37.38
C PRO A 136 -9.89 2.43 -37.62
N GLU A 137 -10.16 2.90 -38.84
CA GLU A 137 -11.45 3.49 -39.22
C GLU A 137 -12.57 2.45 -39.23
N ASP A 138 -12.33 1.27 -39.82
CA ASP A 138 -13.27 0.14 -39.77
C ASP A 138 -13.65 -0.19 -38.32
N CYS A 139 -12.65 -0.25 -37.43
CA CYS A 139 -12.87 -0.58 -36.03
C CYS A 139 -13.69 0.51 -35.31
N ARG A 140 -13.39 1.79 -35.52
CA ARG A 140 -14.20 2.90 -34.96
C ARG A 140 -15.63 2.90 -35.50
N HIS A 141 -15.80 2.59 -36.78
CA HIS A 141 -17.11 2.45 -37.41
C HIS A 141 -17.89 1.29 -36.79
N ALA A 142 -17.29 0.10 -36.70
CA ALA A 142 -17.87 -1.07 -36.05
C ALA A 142 -18.24 -0.80 -34.58
N ALA A 143 -17.42 -0.07 -33.82
CA ALA A 143 -17.76 0.35 -32.46
C ALA A 143 -19.04 1.20 -32.39
N THR A 144 -19.26 2.06 -33.39
CA THR A 144 -20.48 2.86 -33.52
C THR A 144 -21.67 1.96 -33.86
N LEU A 145 -21.51 1.02 -34.80
CA LEU A 145 -22.56 0.08 -35.17
C LEU A 145 -22.95 -0.85 -34.02
N GLU A 146 -22.00 -1.33 -33.22
CA GLU A 146 -22.30 -2.11 -32.00
C GLU A 146 -23.22 -1.33 -31.07
N ARG A 147 -23.00 -0.03 -30.86
CA ARG A 147 -23.91 0.80 -30.05
C ARG A 147 -25.31 0.91 -30.65
N ARG A 148 -25.45 0.88 -31.98
CA ARG A 148 -26.75 0.88 -32.67
C ARG A 148 -27.55 -0.40 -32.47
N ARG A 149 -26.95 -1.47 -31.93
CA ARG A 149 -27.69 -2.67 -31.49
C ARG A 149 -28.49 -2.45 -30.21
N MET A 150 -28.15 -1.43 -29.41
CA MET A 150 -28.85 -1.16 -28.16
C MET A 150 -30.26 -0.65 -28.42
N ARG A 151 -31.25 -1.29 -27.80
CA ARG A 151 -32.65 -0.87 -27.84
C ARG A 151 -33.04 -0.32 -26.47
N ASP A 152 -33.85 0.73 -26.47
CA ASP A 152 -34.46 1.24 -25.25
C ASP A 152 -35.66 0.36 -24.86
N ALA A 153 -35.58 -0.29 -23.70
CA ALA A 153 -36.69 -1.03 -23.10
C ALA A 153 -37.85 -0.11 -22.66
N GLY A 154 -37.64 1.21 -22.65
CA GLY A 154 -38.65 2.20 -22.29
C GLY A 154 -39.09 2.05 -20.84
N LEU A 155 -38.14 1.78 -19.93
CA LEU A 155 -38.41 1.63 -18.50
C LEU A 155 -38.80 2.98 -17.88
N ARG A 156 -39.88 2.98 -17.08
CA ARG A 156 -40.42 4.19 -16.43
C ARG A 156 -40.55 4.00 -14.91
N PRO A 157 -40.54 5.10 -14.13
CA PRO A 157 -40.89 5.05 -12.72
C PRO A 157 -42.26 4.38 -12.49
N GLY A 158 -42.40 3.66 -11.37
CA GLY A 158 -43.66 3.03 -10.97
C GLY A 158 -44.00 1.71 -11.67
N MET A 159 -43.23 1.27 -12.67
CA MET A 159 -43.45 -0.04 -13.31
C MET A 159 -43.25 -1.20 -12.33
N SER A 160 -44.17 -2.15 -12.35
CA SER A 160 -44.08 -3.38 -11.55
C SER A 160 -42.83 -4.19 -11.95
N PRO A 161 -42.27 -5.02 -11.05
CA PRO A 161 -41.17 -5.92 -11.39
C PRO A 161 -41.46 -6.82 -12.61
N VAL A 162 -42.71 -7.27 -12.76
CA VAL A 162 -43.16 -8.13 -13.87
C VAL A 162 -43.12 -7.36 -15.20
N GLU A 163 -43.66 -6.14 -15.24
CA GLU A 163 -43.65 -5.32 -16.45
C GLU A 163 -42.23 -4.91 -16.86
N ARG A 164 -41.38 -4.57 -15.88
CA ARG A 164 -39.95 -4.28 -16.15
C ARG A 164 -39.26 -5.47 -16.78
N ARG A 165 -39.46 -6.68 -16.24
CA ARG A 165 -38.89 -7.92 -16.78
C ARG A 165 -39.35 -8.14 -18.22
N LYS A 166 -40.66 -8.09 -18.47
CA LYS A 166 -41.24 -8.26 -19.81
C LYS A 166 -40.65 -7.30 -20.86
N ARG A 167 -40.46 -6.03 -20.50
CA ARG A 167 -39.85 -5.03 -21.40
C ARG A 167 -38.37 -5.26 -21.66
N ILE A 168 -37.63 -5.71 -20.66
CA ILE A 168 -36.21 -6.07 -20.80
C ILE A 168 -36.08 -7.30 -21.69
N GLU A 169 -36.89 -8.33 -21.47
CA GLU A 169 -36.92 -9.55 -22.30
C GLU A 169 -37.25 -9.23 -23.76
N ALA A 170 -38.10 -8.24 -24.04
CA ALA A 170 -38.43 -7.83 -25.40
C ALA A 170 -37.28 -7.14 -26.17
N VAL A 171 -36.23 -6.70 -25.47
CA VAL A 171 -35.05 -6.03 -26.08
C VAL A 171 -33.76 -6.83 -25.98
N LEU A 172 -33.70 -7.84 -25.10
CA LEU A 172 -32.60 -8.77 -25.01
C LEU A 172 -32.75 -9.89 -26.07
N PRO A 173 -31.64 -10.53 -26.47
CA PRO A 173 -31.73 -11.72 -27.33
C PRO A 173 -32.51 -12.85 -26.64
N PRO A 174 -33.12 -13.75 -27.42
CA PRO A 174 -33.81 -14.94 -26.90
C PRO A 174 -32.92 -15.78 -25.97
N ALA A 175 -33.54 -16.43 -24.99
CA ALA A 175 -32.83 -17.33 -24.09
C ALA A 175 -32.18 -18.48 -24.87
N GLY A 176 -30.90 -18.74 -24.60
CA GLY A 176 -30.12 -19.79 -25.26
C GLY A 176 -29.29 -19.33 -26.45
N GLU A 177 -29.53 -18.12 -27.00
CA GLU A 177 -28.65 -17.55 -28.01
C GLU A 177 -27.35 -17.02 -27.37
N PRO A 178 -26.16 -17.31 -27.94
CA PRO A 178 -24.93 -16.66 -27.53
C PRO A 178 -25.06 -15.14 -27.63
N TRP A 179 -24.70 -14.43 -26.56
CA TRP A 179 -24.84 -12.99 -26.51
C TRP A 179 -23.52 -12.30 -26.15
N ALA A 180 -23.12 -11.38 -27.03
CA ALA A 180 -22.05 -10.44 -26.76
C ALA A 180 -22.64 -9.04 -26.50
N PRO A 181 -22.53 -8.52 -25.25
CA PRO A 181 -23.09 -7.24 -24.87
C PRO A 181 -22.60 -6.08 -25.77
N PRO A 182 -23.50 -5.30 -26.39
CA PRO A 182 -23.14 -4.23 -27.34
C PRO A 182 -22.06 -3.27 -26.82
N GLY A 183 -22.17 -2.86 -25.54
CA GLY A 183 -21.20 -1.95 -24.92
C GLY A 183 -19.79 -2.54 -24.83
N ARG A 184 -19.66 -3.84 -24.53
CA ARG A 184 -18.35 -4.52 -24.47
C ARG A 184 -17.79 -4.75 -25.86
N CYS A 185 -18.62 -5.09 -26.84
CA CYS A 185 -18.19 -5.20 -28.23
C CYS A 185 -17.69 -3.86 -28.79
N ALA A 186 -18.41 -2.77 -28.50
CA ALA A 186 -17.94 -1.44 -28.86
C ALA A 186 -16.57 -1.12 -28.23
N THR A 187 -16.36 -1.50 -26.97
CA THR A 187 -15.05 -1.37 -26.32
C THR A 187 -13.98 -2.23 -26.98
N LEU A 188 -14.26 -3.49 -27.31
CA LEU A 188 -13.32 -4.35 -28.05
C LEU A 188 -12.85 -3.67 -29.33
N TRP A 189 -13.78 -3.18 -30.16
CA TRP A 189 -13.43 -2.49 -31.39
C TRP A 189 -12.58 -1.22 -31.16
N LEU A 190 -12.84 -0.47 -30.09
CA LEU A 190 -12.01 0.70 -29.74
C LEU A 190 -10.59 0.29 -29.32
N ILE A 191 -10.43 -0.82 -28.59
CA ILE A 191 -9.11 -1.38 -28.26
C ILE A 191 -8.36 -1.77 -29.54
N LEU A 192 -9.04 -2.42 -30.50
CA LEU A 192 -8.43 -2.80 -31.78
C LEU A 192 -8.06 -1.57 -32.62
N ALA A 193 -8.92 -0.55 -32.64
CA ALA A 193 -8.64 0.70 -33.34
C ALA A 193 -7.38 1.38 -32.80
N GLU A 194 -7.24 1.48 -31.47
CA GLU A 194 -6.05 2.06 -30.81
C GLU A 194 -4.79 1.27 -31.13
N ALA A 195 -4.86 -0.06 -31.11
CA ALA A 195 -3.75 -0.94 -31.43
C ALA A 195 -3.27 -0.80 -32.89
N LEU A 196 -4.21 -0.80 -33.85
CA LEU A 196 -3.93 -0.61 -35.27
C LEU A 196 -3.38 0.79 -35.56
N GLU A 197 -3.92 1.83 -34.93
CA GLU A 197 -3.50 3.23 -35.15
C GLU A 197 -2.08 3.50 -34.64
N ASN A 198 -1.67 2.80 -33.57
CA ASN A 198 -0.36 2.96 -32.95
C ASN A 198 0.64 1.85 -33.33
N GLY A 199 0.27 0.94 -34.22
CA GLY A 199 1.16 -0.09 -34.75
C GLY A 199 1.69 -1.08 -33.71
N HIS A 200 0.83 -1.57 -32.80
CA HIS A 200 1.20 -2.58 -31.82
C HIS A 200 0.11 -3.62 -31.59
N ASP A 201 0.46 -4.73 -30.94
CA ASP A 201 -0.50 -5.76 -30.54
C ASP A 201 -1.57 -5.19 -29.60
N ALA A 202 -2.79 -5.71 -29.68
CA ALA A 202 -3.91 -5.28 -28.86
C ALA A 202 -3.87 -5.96 -27.49
N ALA A 203 -2.98 -5.48 -26.61
CA ALA A 203 -2.80 -6.04 -25.26
C ALA A 203 -4.08 -6.01 -24.42
N GLY A 204 -4.94 -5.02 -24.66
CA GLY A 204 -6.24 -4.91 -24.02
C GLY A 204 -7.26 -5.98 -24.41
N ALA A 205 -7.00 -6.78 -25.46
CA ALA A 205 -7.87 -7.87 -25.92
C ALA A 205 -7.09 -9.20 -25.90
N GLU A 206 -7.21 -9.94 -24.81
CA GLU A 206 -6.49 -11.19 -24.58
C GLU A 206 -7.40 -12.40 -24.84
N LEU A 207 -7.01 -13.27 -25.77
CA LEU A 207 -7.67 -14.54 -26.00
C LEU A 207 -7.26 -15.55 -24.93
N VAL A 208 -8.25 -16.11 -24.24
CA VAL A 208 -8.07 -17.10 -23.18
C VAL A 208 -9.00 -18.29 -23.35
N HIS A 209 -8.67 -19.38 -22.66
CA HIS A 209 -9.57 -20.49 -22.41
C HIS A 209 -10.27 -20.26 -21.08
N GLU A 210 -11.56 -19.96 -21.12
CA GLU A 210 -12.38 -19.74 -19.93
C GLU A 210 -13.11 -21.03 -19.56
N MET A 211 -12.95 -21.49 -18.32
CA MET A 211 -13.69 -22.64 -17.82
C MET A 211 -15.11 -22.21 -17.43
N THR A 212 -16.10 -22.83 -18.05
CA THR A 212 -17.52 -22.69 -17.72
C THR A 212 -18.08 -24.01 -17.20
N GLU A 213 -19.27 -24.00 -16.64
CA GLU A 213 -19.99 -25.23 -16.23
C GLU A 213 -20.18 -26.20 -17.41
N ALA A 214 -20.28 -25.68 -18.64
CA ALA A 214 -20.44 -26.46 -19.87
C ALA A 214 -19.11 -26.82 -20.55
N GLY A 215 -17.96 -26.56 -19.92
CA GLY A 215 -16.62 -26.86 -20.45
C GLY A 215 -15.78 -25.62 -20.77
N SER A 216 -14.65 -25.84 -21.44
CA SER A 216 -13.71 -24.77 -21.82
C SER A 216 -14.20 -24.03 -23.07
N VAL A 217 -14.32 -22.71 -22.99
CA VAL A 217 -14.75 -21.84 -24.09
C VAL A 217 -13.66 -20.84 -24.40
N ARG A 218 -13.39 -20.60 -25.69
CA ARG A 218 -12.49 -19.53 -26.11
C ARG A 218 -13.18 -18.17 -25.95
N ALA A 219 -12.55 -17.26 -25.24
CA ALA A 219 -13.10 -15.94 -24.96
C ALA A 219 -12.04 -14.84 -24.99
N LEU A 220 -12.46 -13.62 -25.31
CA LEU A 220 -11.64 -12.42 -25.21
C LEU A 220 -11.88 -11.74 -23.86
N ARG A 221 -10.83 -11.60 -23.07
CA ARG A 221 -10.81 -10.76 -21.88
C ARG A 221 -10.38 -9.37 -22.26
N LEU A 222 -11.25 -8.40 -21.99
CA LEU A 222 -11.04 -7.00 -22.31
C LEU A 222 -10.51 -6.25 -21.09
N ARG A 223 -9.48 -5.43 -21.30
CA ARG A 223 -8.92 -4.52 -20.31
C ARG A 223 -8.54 -3.21 -20.99
N TRP A 224 -8.91 -2.10 -20.39
CA TRP A 224 -8.69 -0.80 -21.02
C TRP A 224 -8.71 0.35 -20.01
N ARG A 225 -8.15 1.46 -20.45
CA ARG A 225 -8.22 2.78 -19.82
C ARG A 225 -9.44 3.52 -20.37
N SER A 226 -10.39 3.87 -19.52
CA SER A 226 -11.50 4.74 -19.92
C SER A 226 -11.03 6.18 -20.00
N PRO A 227 -11.30 6.92 -21.08
CA PRO A 227 -10.93 8.33 -21.14
C PRO A 227 -11.72 9.16 -20.12
N MET A 228 -11.15 10.27 -19.68
CA MET A 228 -11.89 11.28 -18.92
C MET A 228 -13.08 11.77 -19.75
N ARG A 229 -14.26 11.84 -19.14
CA ARG A 229 -15.49 12.18 -19.86
C ARG A 229 -15.54 13.66 -20.19
N THR A 230 -16.20 13.95 -21.31
CA THR A 230 -16.44 15.32 -21.77
C THR A 230 -17.19 16.12 -20.71
N GLY A 231 -16.83 17.40 -20.61
CA GLY A 231 -17.37 18.34 -19.62
C GLY A 231 -16.54 18.47 -18.34
N TRP A 232 -15.66 17.53 -18.00
CA TRP A 232 -14.80 17.67 -16.81
C TRP A 232 -13.52 18.47 -17.09
N ALA A 233 -12.70 17.97 -18.03
CA ALA A 233 -11.35 18.47 -18.28
C ALA A 233 -11.19 19.26 -19.58
N ALA A 234 -12.13 19.13 -20.52
CA ALA A 234 -12.00 19.73 -21.85
C ALA A 234 -12.08 21.26 -21.78
N GLY A 235 -10.97 21.94 -22.09
CA GLY A 235 -10.88 23.40 -22.11
C GLY A 235 -10.79 24.07 -20.73
N VAL A 236 -10.58 23.29 -19.67
CA VAL A 236 -10.54 23.77 -18.28
C VAL A 236 -9.11 23.66 -17.74
N PRO A 237 -8.57 24.67 -17.04
CA PRO A 237 -7.32 24.54 -16.30
C PRO A 237 -7.40 23.39 -15.28
N ILE A 238 -6.33 22.58 -15.20
CA ILE A 238 -6.26 21.42 -14.30
C ILE A 238 -5.07 21.62 -13.35
N LEU A 239 -5.34 21.53 -12.05
CA LEU A 239 -4.32 21.44 -11.01
C LEU A 239 -4.36 20.04 -10.42
N HIS A 240 -3.29 19.26 -10.59
CA HIS A 240 -3.16 17.93 -10.00
C HIS A 240 -2.17 17.96 -8.84
N LEU A 241 -2.65 17.63 -7.64
CA LEU A 241 -1.87 17.57 -6.40
C LEU A 241 -1.78 16.11 -5.96
N ASP A 242 -0.60 15.51 -6.05
CA ASP A 242 -0.34 14.14 -5.61
C ASP A 242 1.08 14.05 -5.04
N ALA A 243 1.16 13.71 -3.76
CA ALA A 243 2.43 13.61 -3.03
C ALA A 243 3.34 12.49 -3.55
N THR A 244 2.77 11.53 -4.27
CA THR A 244 3.40 10.31 -4.79
C THR A 244 3.27 10.21 -6.31
N LEU A 245 3.11 11.34 -6.99
CA LEU A 245 2.86 11.43 -8.42
C LEU A 245 3.90 10.66 -9.22
N ARG A 246 3.42 9.84 -10.17
CA ARG A 246 4.23 9.18 -11.20
C ARG A 246 3.88 9.73 -12.57
N PRO A 247 4.78 10.50 -13.22
CA PRO A 247 4.55 11.09 -14.54
C PRO A 247 4.06 10.06 -15.56
N GLU A 248 4.65 8.87 -15.51
CA GLU A 248 4.40 7.77 -16.43
C GLU A 248 2.94 7.33 -16.43
N LEU A 249 2.24 7.49 -15.31
CA LEU A 249 0.84 7.08 -15.14
C LEU A 249 -0.12 8.23 -15.45
N VAL A 250 0.21 9.45 -15.03
CA VAL A 250 -0.65 10.63 -15.20
C VAL A 250 -0.68 11.11 -16.66
N GLN A 251 0.46 11.09 -17.34
CA GLN A 251 0.57 11.54 -18.73
C GLN A 251 -0.27 10.71 -19.71
N THR A 252 -0.64 9.49 -19.31
CA THR A 252 -1.58 8.65 -20.10
C THR A 252 -3.00 9.24 -20.17
N TYR A 253 -3.38 10.09 -19.21
CA TYR A 253 -4.64 10.83 -19.21
C TYR A 253 -4.45 12.31 -19.56
N LEU A 254 -3.35 12.92 -19.09
CA LEU A 254 -3.04 14.33 -19.24
C LEU A 254 -1.68 14.49 -19.94
N PRO A 255 -1.58 14.24 -21.25
CA PRO A 255 -0.29 14.17 -21.96
C PRO A 255 0.47 15.50 -22.02
N ARG A 256 -0.21 16.62 -21.74
CA ARG A 256 0.37 17.98 -21.75
C ARG A 256 0.53 18.58 -20.35
N ILE A 257 0.43 17.76 -19.30
CA ILE A 257 0.60 18.24 -17.93
C ILE A 257 2.03 18.72 -17.72
N ASP A 258 2.18 19.92 -17.15
CA ASP A 258 3.46 20.40 -16.65
C ASP A 258 3.65 19.91 -15.21
N ILE A 259 4.73 19.19 -14.96
CA ILE A 259 5.00 18.54 -13.68
C ILE A 259 6.12 19.31 -12.99
N GLY A 260 5.76 20.01 -11.93
CA GLY A 260 6.71 20.75 -11.11
C GLY A 260 7.75 19.85 -10.42
N THR A 261 8.86 20.45 -9.98
CA THR A 261 9.89 19.73 -9.23
C THR A 261 9.32 19.14 -7.94
N PRO A 262 9.66 17.89 -7.58
CA PRO A 262 9.25 17.31 -6.31
C PRO A 262 9.69 18.19 -5.12
N VAL A 263 8.73 18.56 -4.27
CA VAL A 263 8.98 19.34 -3.07
C VAL A 263 8.98 18.42 -1.85
N ALA A 264 10.09 18.41 -1.11
CA ALA A 264 10.20 17.70 0.15
C ALA A 264 10.29 18.69 1.32
N ALA A 265 9.24 18.75 2.14
CA ALA A 265 9.24 19.57 3.35
C ALA A 265 10.18 18.96 4.41
N ARG A 266 10.93 19.80 5.12
CA ARG A 266 11.74 19.36 6.26
C ARG A 266 10.84 18.90 7.39
N GLN A 267 11.21 17.80 8.05
CA GLN A 267 10.48 17.22 9.18
C GLN A 267 11.42 17.08 10.39
N PRO A 268 11.91 18.19 10.98
CA PRO A 268 12.99 18.18 11.96
C PRO A 268 12.63 17.48 13.28
N HIS A 269 11.34 17.30 13.55
CA HIS A 269 10.82 16.66 14.76
C HIS A 269 10.27 15.26 14.48
N VAL A 270 10.66 14.66 13.36
CA VAL A 270 10.33 13.28 13.02
C VAL A 270 11.60 12.44 13.06
N CYS A 271 11.56 11.33 13.79
CA CYS A 271 12.62 10.34 13.84
C CYS A 271 12.14 9.06 13.15
N ILE A 272 12.86 8.61 12.13
CA ILE A 272 12.51 7.45 11.33
C ILE A 272 13.54 6.34 11.57
N ARG A 273 13.07 5.22 12.10
CA ARG A 273 13.83 3.97 12.19
C ARG A 273 13.30 2.97 11.18
N GLN A 274 14.14 2.58 10.23
CA GLN A 274 13.84 1.49 9.31
C GLN A 274 14.37 0.17 9.87
N VAL A 275 13.53 -0.86 9.83
CA VAL A 275 13.80 -2.17 10.40
C VAL A 275 13.82 -3.24 9.32
N THR A 276 14.98 -3.86 9.11
CA THR A 276 15.19 -4.82 8.03
C THR A 276 14.97 -6.27 8.48
N GLY A 277 14.62 -7.16 7.54
CA GLY A 277 14.41 -8.58 7.82
C GLY A 277 13.26 -8.85 8.79
N SER A 278 12.29 -7.94 8.86
CA SER A 278 11.14 -8.06 9.76
C SER A 278 10.11 -9.07 9.22
N PRO A 279 9.50 -9.91 10.08
CA PRO A 279 8.60 -10.97 9.63
C PRO A 279 7.17 -10.44 9.41
N THR A 280 7.03 -9.35 8.65
CA THR A 280 5.78 -8.57 8.55
C THR A 280 4.90 -8.88 7.35
N SER A 281 5.26 -9.87 6.52
CA SER A 281 4.39 -10.30 5.43
C SER A 281 3.13 -10.98 5.96
N ALA A 282 1.96 -10.74 5.34
CA ALA A 282 0.71 -11.38 5.74
C ALA A 282 0.87 -12.90 5.86
N ARG A 283 1.46 -13.57 4.87
CA ARG A 283 1.69 -15.03 4.93
C ARG A 283 2.54 -15.47 6.11
N ALA A 284 3.53 -14.66 6.53
CA ALA A 284 4.38 -14.99 7.67
C ALA A 284 3.67 -14.86 9.03
N LEU A 285 2.61 -14.04 9.10
CA LEU A 285 1.83 -13.76 10.31
C LEU A 285 0.49 -14.50 10.35
N THR A 286 -0.10 -14.77 9.19
CA THR A 286 -1.38 -15.45 8.99
C THR A 286 -1.20 -16.63 8.03
N PRO A 287 -0.67 -17.76 8.53
CA PRO A 287 -0.56 -18.97 7.74
C PRO A 287 -1.97 -19.49 7.38
N ALA A 288 -2.06 -20.22 6.27
CA ALA A 288 -3.31 -20.85 5.84
C ALA A 288 -3.81 -21.89 6.86
N ALA A 289 -5.09 -22.24 6.81
CA ALA A 289 -5.71 -23.17 7.76
C ALA A 289 -5.08 -24.57 7.70
N ASP A 290 -4.62 -24.99 6.52
CA ASP A 290 -3.95 -26.25 6.21
C ASP A 290 -2.42 -26.18 6.38
N ALA A 291 -1.88 -25.05 6.84
CA ALA A 291 -0.44 -24.87 6.98
C ALA A 291 0.17 -25.86 8.01
N PRO A 292 1.40 -26.36 7.74
CA PRO A 292 2.10 -27.22 8.67
C PRO A 292 2.19 -26.64 10.08
N GLU A 293 2.15 -27.49 11.10
CA GLU A 293 2.22 -27.07 12.51
C GLU A 293 3.45 -26.19 12.80
N ARG A 294 4.58 -26.46 12.12
CA ARG A 294 5.79 -25.64 12.20
C ARG A 294 5.54 -24.18 11.84
N ASP A 295 4.78 -23.93 10.77
CA ASP A 295 4.52 -22.59 10.26
C ASP A 295 3.52 -21.85 11.15
N ARG A 296 2.52 -22.57 11.67
CA ARG A 296 1.59 -22.04 12.68
C ARG A 296 2.32 -21.62 13.95
N LYS A 297 3.24 -22.45 14.47
CA LYS A 297 4.09 -22.10 15.61
C LYS A 297 5.02 -20.91 15.32
N ALA A 298 5.58 -20.84 14.11
CA ALA A 298 6.44 -19.73 13.69
C ALA A 298 5.66 -18.41 13.61
N ALA A 299 4.47 -18.41 13.01
CA ALA A 299 3.58 -17.26 12.93
C ALA A 299 3.17 -16.76 14.32
N ALA A 300 2.76 -17.66 15.21
CA ALA A 300 2.44 -17.30 16.60
C ALA A 300 3.64 -16.67 17.33
N SER A 301 4.85 -17.19 17.11
CA SER A 301 6.09 -16.63 17.68
C SER A 301 6.41 -15.22 17.14
N ARG A 302 6.18 -14.98 15.84
CA ARG A 302 6.35 -13.67 15.20
C ARG A 302 5.35 -12.65 15.71
N LEU A 303 4.06 -13.03 15.78
CA LEU A 303 2.99 -12.19 16.33
C LEU A 303 3.28 -11.78 17.78
N ARG A 304 3.75 -12.71 18.63
CA ARG A 304 4.17 -12.38 20.00
C ARG A 304 5.31 -11.36 20.03
N GLY A 305 6.34 -11.54 19.21
CA GLY A 305 7.45 -10.61 19.12
C GLY A 305 7.02 -9.21 18.65
N LEU A 306 6.16 -9.13 17.64
CA LEU A 306 5.60 -7.87 17.15
C LEU A 306 4.74 -7.19 18.20
N ARG A 307 3.87 -7.93 18.89
CA ARG A 307 3.03 -7.39 19.96
C ARG A 307 3.88 -6.80 21.08
N ALA A 308 4.88 -7.53 21.55
CA ALA A 308 5.78 -7.01 22.58
C ALA A 308 6.55 -5.74 22.15
N TRP A 309 6.95 -5.67 20.87
CA TRP A 309 7.50 -4.45 20.30
C TRP A 309 6.48 -3.30 20.32
N ILE A 310 5.26 -3.54 19.86
CA ILE A 310 4.15 -2.57 19.88
C ILE A 310 3.88 -2.07 21.31
N ASP A 311 3.80 -2.98 22.28
CA ASP A 311 3.59 -2.65 23.70
C ASP A 311 4.69 -1.73 24.24
N LEU A 312 5.95 -2.00 23.90
CA LEU A 312 7.08 -1.13 24.27
C LEU A 312 6.93 0.25 23.62
N ARG A 313 6.68 0.28 22.31
CA ARG A 313 6.62 1.54 21.53
C ARG A 313 5.47 2.41 21.95
N ALA A 314 4.31 1.83 22.26
CA ALA A 314 3.17 2.56 22.81
C ALA A 314 3.53 3.30 24.11
N ARG A 315 4.36 2.71 24.98
CA ARG A 315 4.82 3.36 26.22
C ARG A 315 5.87 4.43 25.96
N GLN A 316 6.86 4.14 25.11
CA GLN A 316 7.91 5.11 24.77
C GLN A 316 7.34 6.35 24.09
N CYS A 317 6.29 6.17 23.29
CA CYS A 317 5.62 7.24 22.56
C CYS A 317 4.42 7.82 23.32
N HIS A 318 4.21 7.44 24.58
CA HIS A 318 3.03 7.87 25.34
C HIS A 318 3.01 9.39 25.51
N ARG A 319 1.81 9.97 25.37
CA ARG A 319 1.60 11.40 25.58
C ARG A 319 0.42 11.69 26.50
N PRO A 320 0.62 12.54 27.52
CA PRO A 320 -0.50 13.10 28.27
C PRO A 320 -1.48 13.81 27.32
N GLY A 321 -2.78 13.53 27.49
CA GLY A 321 -3.85 14.23 26.77
C GLY A 321 -4.20 13.71 25.37
N VAL A 322 -3.47 12.72 24.82
CA VAL A 322 -3.77 12.15 23.50
C VAL A 322 -4.54 10.83 23.63
N ALA A 323 -5.62 10.64 22.85
CA ALA A 323 -6.43 9.43 22.91
C ALA A 323 -5.72 8.18 22.35
N VAL A 324 -4.84 8.37 21.37
CA VAL A 324 -4.06 7.32 20.70
C VAL A 324 -2.58 7.69 20.78
N ASP A 325 -1.79 6.84 21.42
CA ASP A 325 -0.34 7.02 21.56
C ASP A 325 0.40 6.51 20.31
N LEU A 326 -0.05 5.37 19.77
CA LEU A 326 0.59 4.65 18.68
C LEU A 326 -0.39 4.26 17.58
N LEU A 327 -0.04 4.60 16.34
CA LEU A 327 -0.73 4.10 15.15
C LEU A 327 0.03 2.94 14.53
N ILE A 328 -0.67 1.85 14.21
CA ILE A 328 -0.14 0.74 13.43
C ILE A 328 -0.80 0.74 12.05
N VAL A 329 0.01 0.70 11.00
CA VAL A 329 -0.46 0.58 9.62
C VAL A 329 0.13 -0.68 8.99
N GLY A 330 -0.66 -1.49 8.30
CA GLY A 330 -0.15 -2.72 7.68
C GLY A 330 -1.12 -3.39 6.72
N GLN A 331 -0.77 -4.58 6.22
CA GLN A 331 -1.69 -5.36 5.39
C GLN A 331 -2.91 -5.83 6.21
N LYS A 332 -4.09 -5.87 5.58
CA LYS A 332 -5.35 -6.22 6.27
C LYS A 332 -5.25 -7.51 7.10
N ALA A 333 -4.76 -8.60 6.53
CA ALA A 333 -4.62 -9.86 7.24
C ALA A 333 -3.69 -9.77 8.46
N ALA A 334 -2.57 -9.04 8.35
CA ALA A 334 -1.65 -8.82 9.47
C ALA A 334 -2.29 -7.99 10.58
N ILE A 335 -3.03 -6.93 10.22
CA ILE A 335 -3.74 -6.06 11.16
C ILE A 335 -4.87 -6.81 11.85
N ASP A 336 -5.64 -7.61 11.12
CA ASP A 336 -6.72 -8.42 11.68
C ASP A 336 -6.16 -9.47 12.65
N ALA A 337 -5.02 -10.09 12.33
CA ALA A 337 -4.33 -11.01 13.25
C ALA A 337 -3.82 -10.32 14.52
N LEU A 338 -3.28 -9.10 14.42
CA LEU A 338 -2.86 -8.32 15.58
C LEU A 338 -4.05 -7.92 16.45
N ARG A 339 -5.17 -7.51 15.85
CA ARG A 339 -6.41 -7.20 16.57
C ARG A 339 -6.96 -8.43 17.28
N ALA A 340 -6.98 -9.58 16.61
CA ALA A 340 -7.41 -10.85 17.21
C ALA A 340 -6.50 -11.29 18.37
N ALA A 341 -5.20 -11.01 18.29
CA ALA A 341 -4.25 -11.26 19.37
C ALA A 341 -4.33 -10.27 20.55
N GLY A 342 -5.14 -9.20 20.41
CA GLY A 342 -5.29 -8.12 21.39
C GLY A 342 -4.22 -7.04 21.24
N LEU A 343 -4.66 -5.79 21.09
CA LEU A 343 -3.79 -4.61 21.06
C LEU A 343 -3.74 -3.93 22.44
N PRO A 344 -2.64 -3.26 22.80
CA PRO A 344 -2.58 -2.48 24.03
C PRO A 344 -3.59 -1.33 24.06
N PRO A 345 -3.90 -0.79 25.26
CA PRO A 345 -4.64 0.45 25.38
C PRO A 345 -3.98 1.57 24.57
N ARG A 346 -4.78 2.48 24.00
CA ARG A 346 -4.32 3.66 23.24
C ARG A 346 -3.49 3.33 21.99
N VAL A 347 -3.57 2.09 21.50
CA VAL A 347 -3.01 1.69 20.20
C VAL A 347 -4.15 1.52 19.21
N GLU A 348 -4.06 2.22 18.09
CA GLU A 348 -4.98 2.03 16.97
C GLU A 348 -4.26 1.32 15.84
N ALA A 349 -4.92 0.35 15.20
CA ALA A 349 -4.38 -0.35 14.04
C ALA A 349 -5.33 -0.18 12.86
N VAL A 350 -4.79 0.16 11.70
CA VAL A 350 -5.52 0.34 10.43
C VAL A 350 -4.76 -0.36 9.31
N HIS A 351 -5.46 -0.72 8.23
CA HIS A 351 -4.82 -1.37 7.10
C HIS A 351 -4.60 -0.42 5.93
N PHE A 352 -3.61 -0.75 5.09
CA PHE A 352 -3.40 -0.10 3.78
C PHE A 352 -4.72 -0.05 2.99
N ASN A 353 -4.91 1.00 2.19
CA ASN A 353 -6.15 1.32 1.46
C ASN A 353 -7.37 1.71 2.34
N ALA A 354 -7.26 1.75 3.67
CA ALA A 354 -8.29 2.29 4.58
C ALA A 354 -7.83 3.54 5.34
N LEU A 355 -6.85 4.26 4.77
CA LEU A 355 -6.26 5.47 5.35
C LEU A 355 -6.94 6.76 4.87
N SER A 356 -7.53 6.73 3.67
CA SER A 356 -8.08 7.90 3.00
C SER A 356 -9.30 8.46 3.75
N GLY A 357 -9.35 9.78 3.91
CA GLY A 357 -10.44 10.50 4.59
C GLY A 357 -10.38 10.50 6.12
N LEU A 358 -9.33 9.94 6.73
CA LEU A 358 -9.14 9.94 8.18
C LEU A 358 -8.06 10.95 8.61
N ASP A 359 -8.43 11.92 9.45
CA ASP A 359 -7.55 12.99 9.94
C ASP A 359 -7.53 13.09 11.47
N ARG A 360 -7.39 11.95 12.16
CA ARG A 360 -7.39 11.90 13.64
C ARG A 360 -6.03 11.56 14.26
N TRP A 361 -5.01 11.29 13.45
CA TRP A 361 -3.70 10.82 13.92
C TRP A 361 -2.62 11.91 13.98
N GLY A 362 -2.98 13.18 13.80
CA GLY A 362 -2.02 14.28 13.89
C GLY A 362 -1.35 14.44 15.26
N GLY A 363 -1.95 13.91 16.34
CA GLY A 363 -1.45 14.02 17.71
C GLY A 363 -0.59 12.85 18.22
N ILE A 364 -0.54 11.72 17.50
CA ILE A 364 0.11 10.49 17.98
C ILE A 364 1.60 10.74 18.30
N GLY A 365 2.16 10.05 19.30
CA GLY A 365 3.59 10.11 19.59
C GLY A 365 4.42 9.19 18.70
N GLY A 366 3.84 8.07 18.26
CA GLY A 366 4.55 7.10 17.43
C GLY A 366 3.69 6.41 16.38
N MET A 367 4.36 5.83 15.39
CA MET A 367 3.74 5.08 14.32
C MET A 367 4.59 3.86 13.95
N VAL A 368 3.94 2.73 13.68
CA VAL A 368 4.59 1.51 13.19
C VAL A 368 3.96 1.12 11.86
N ILE A 369 4.76 1.09 10.79
CA ILE A 369 4.35 0.65 9.46
C ILE A 369 4.87 -0.77 9.25
N LEU A 370 3.95 -1.71 9.10
CA LEU A 370 4.22 -3.15 9.03
C LEU A 370 4.17 -3.66 7.58
N GLY A 371 5.34 -4.01 7.07
CA GLY A 371 5.49 -4.59 5.74
C GLY A 371 5.17 -3.58 4.65
N ARG A 372 4.61 -4.09 3.55
CA ARG A 372 4.27 -3.32 2.35
C ARG A 372 3.22 -4.03 1.52
N THR A 373 2.51 -3.31 0.68
CA THR A 373 1.68 -3.87 -0.40
C THR A 373 2.56 -4.16 -1.61
N LEU A 374 2.76 -5.43 -1.98
CA LEU A 374 3.53 -5.80 -3.18
C LEU A 374 2.69 -6.76 -4.04
N PRO A 375 2.11 -6.29 -5.15
CA PRO A 375 1.36 -7.14 -6.09
C PRO A 375 2.31 -8.06 -6.86
N ALA A 376 1.81 -9.18 -7.40
CA ALA A 376 2.60 -10.05 -8.28
C ALA A 376 2.92 -9.35 -9.62
N PRO A 377 4.03 -9.72 -10.31
CA PRO A 377 4.40 -9.13 -11.61
C PRO A 377 3.25 -9.11 -12.61
N ARG A 378 2.56 -10.26 -12.76
CA ARG A 378 1.40 -10.36 -13.66
C ARG A 378 0.29 -9.35 -13.33
N THR A 379 0.06 -9.02 -12.06
CA THR A 379 -0.95 -8.04 -11.68
C THR A 379 -0.58 -6.63 -12.16
N VAL A 380 0.68 -6.22 -12.01
CA VAL A 380 1.13 -4.90 -12.46
C VAL A 380 1.22 -4.81 -13.98
N GLU A 381 1.62 -5.89 -14.65
CA GLU A 381 1.59 -6.01 -16.11
C GLU A 381 0.17 -5.83 -16.65
N LEU A 382 -0.82 -6.51 -16.07
CA LEU A 382 -2.22 -6.38 -16.50
C LEU A 382 -2.76 -4.95 -16.31
N ILE A 383 -2.34 -4.26 -15.26
CA ILE A 383 -2.65 -2.84 -15.04
C ILE A 383 -1.98 -1.98 -16.10
N ALA A 384 -0.70 -2.21 -16.39
CA ALA A 384 0.05 -1.49 -17.42
C ALA A 384 -0.54 -1.72 -18.82
N MET A 385 -0.96 -2.95 -19.14
CA MET A 385 -1.68 -3.30 -20.38
C MET A 385 -3.00 -2.55 -20.49
N ALA A 386 -3.80 -2.54 -19.42
CA ALA A 386 -5.05 -1.79 -19.40
C ALA A 386 -4.80 -0.28 -19.58
N LEU A 387 -3.75 0.24 -18.94
CA LEU A 387 -3.41 1.65 -18.98
C LEU A 387 -2.89 2.09 -20.34
N THR A 388 -2.07 1.29 -21.02
CA THR A 388 -1.33 1.71 -22.23
C THR A 388 -1.82 1.08 -23.53
N GLY A 389 -2.60 0.00 -23.45
CA GLY A 389 -2.97 -0.81 -24.61
C GLY A 389 -1.82 -1.66 -25.15
N ARG A 390 -0.63 -1.65 -24.52
CA ARG A 390 0.59 -2.32 -25.00
C ARG A 390 0.99 -3.50 -24.13
N VAL A 391 1.71 -4.45 -24.73
CA VAL A 391 2.32 -5.57 -24.00
C VAL A 391 3.56 -5.04 -23.26
N PRO A 392 3.65 -5.19 -21.93
CA PRO A 392 4.79 -4.71 -21.14
C PRO A 392 6.08 -5.45 -21.51
N ALA A 393 7.22 -4.80 -21.32
CA ALA A 393 8.50 -5.47 -21.39
C ALA A 393 8.59 -6.59 -20.33
N LEU A 394 9.07 -7.76 -20.76
CA LEU A 394 9.25 -8.91 -19.86
C LEU A 394 10.41 -8.66 -18.89
N ASN A 395 10.30 -9.23 -17.69
CA ASN A 395 11.43 -9.29 -16.78
C ASN A 395 12.50 -10.27 -17.31
N PRO A 396 13.76 -10.10 -16.89
CA PRO A 396 14.84 -11.04 -17.17
C PRO A 396 14.47 -12.48 -16.77
N GLU A 397 14.86 -13.47 -17.59
CA GLU A 397 14.50 -14.88 -17.37
C GLU A 397 15.03 -15.45 -16.05
N ASP A 398 16.18 -14.95 -15.57
CA ASP A 398 16.81 -15.34 -14.31
C ASP A 398 16.00 -14.93 -13.07
N ALA A 399 15.08 -13.96 -13.20
CA ALA A 399 14.12 -13.60 -12.15
C ALA A 399 12.99 -14.65 -11.99
N GLY A 400 12.84 -15.56 -12.97
CA GLY A 400 11.80 -16.58 -12.97
C GLY A 400 10.39 -15.99 -12.97
N TRP A 401 9.54 -16.44 -12.04
CA TRP A 401 8.14 -15.99 -11.94
C TRP A 401 7.95 -14.74 -11.08
N TRP A 402 9.01 -14.23 -10.43
CA TRP A 402 8.97 -13.09 -9.52
C TRP A 402 9.67 -11.86 -10.13
N TYR A 403 9.74 -10.77 -9.37
CA TYR A 403 10.48 -9.58 -9.79
C TYR A 403 11.99 -9.80 -9.75
N PRO A 404 12.76 -9.18 -10.67
CA PRO A 404 14.19 -9.04 -10.49
C PRO A 404 14.50 -8.25 -9.22
N MET A 405 15.56 -8.66 -8.54
CA MET A 405 16.04 -8.07 -7.31
C MET A 405 17.21 -7.13 -7.61
N VAL A 406 17.11 -5.87 -7.23
CA VAL A 406 18.12 -4.85 -7.50
C VAL A 406 18.58 -4.18 -6.21
N GLU A 407 19.88 -3.96 -6.08
CA GLU A 407 20.44 -3.18 -4.99
C GLU A 407 20.08 -1.70 -5.16
N ARG A 408 19.49 -1.14 -4.11
CA ARG A 408 19.23 0.29 -3.92
C ARG A 408 19.91 0.75 -2.64
N ARG A 409 20.00 2.05 -2.43
CA ARG A 409 20.68 2.61 -1.24
C ARG A 409 19.71 3.41 -0.39
N VAL A 410 19.53 2.99 0.86
CA VAL A 410 18.81 3.75 1.89
C VAL A 410 19.66 4.96 2.27
N ARG A 411 19.04 6.14 2.38
CA ARG A 411 19.68 7.37 2.87
C ARG A 411 19.56 7.44 4.38
N LEU A 412 20.69 7.52 5.08
CA LEU A 412 20.74 7.69 6.52
C LEU A 412 21.15 9.12 6.90
N ALA A 413 20.77 9.55 8.10
CA ALA A 413 21.23 10.81 8.67
C ALA A 413 22.76 10.92 8.68
N GLY A 414 23.26 12.13 8.39
CA GLY A 414 24.68 12.45 8.26
C GLY A 414 25.32 11.97 6.96
N ASP A 415 24.61 12.07 5.83
CA ASP A 415 25.07 11.72 4.47
C ASP A 415 25.57 10.28 4.28
N ARG A 416 25.14 9.37 5.17
CA ARG A 416 25.47 7.94 5.08
C ARG A 416 24.46 7.23 4.19
N THR A 417 24.88 6.11 3.59
CA THR A 417 23.99 5.24 2.83
C THR A 417 24.26 3.77 3.13
N ALA A 418 23.23 2.95 3.06
CA ALA A 418 23.34 1.50 3.24
C ALA A 418 22.66 0.76 2.06
N PRO A 419 23.25 -0.33 1.55
CA PRO A 419 22.64 -1.11 0.49
C PRO A 419 21.43 -1.89 1.01
N LEU A 420 20.41 -2.01 0.18
CA LEU A 420 19.23 -2.83 0.41
C LEU A 420 18.74 -3.36 -0.92
N VAL A 421 18.53 -4.66 -1.01
CA VAL A 421 18.04 -5.31 -2.23
C VAL A 421 16.52 -5.29 -2.22
N MET A 422 15.90 -4.86 -3.31
CA MET A 422 14.45 -4.80 -3.44
C MET A 422 13.98 -5.12 -4.86
N GLU A 423 12.71 -5.43 -5.00
CA GLU A 423 12.04 -5.76 -6.25
C GLU A 423 11.93 -4.54 -7.17
N THR A 424 12.14 -4.78 -8.47
CA THR A 424 11.85 -3.82 -9.53
C THR A 424 11.20 -4.55 -10.70
N HIS A 425 10.49 -3.84 -11.55
CA HIS A 425 10.04 -4.35 -12.84
C HIS A 425 10.88 -3.73 -13.97
N ALA A 426 11.12 -4.48 -15.06
CA ALA A 426 11.89 -4.01 -16.21
C ALA A 426 11.11 -2.96 -17.05
N ASP A 427 9.82 -3.19 -17.28
CA ASP A 427 8.94 -2.22 -17.92
C ASP A 427 8.70 -0.96 -17.05
N PRO A 428 8.96 0.27 -17.55
CA PRO A 428 8.81 1.50 -16.76
C PRO A 428 7.38 1.79 -16.27
N ILE A 429 6.36 1.42 -17.04
CA ILE A 429 4.96 1.66 -16.66
C ILE A 429 4.55 0.66 -15.59
N ALA A 430 4.86 -0.63 -15.78
CA ALA A 430 4.60 -1.66 -14.77
C ALA A 430 5.39 -1.38 -13.47
N GLU A 431 6.61 -0.85 -13.58
CA GLU A 431 7.41 -0.39 -12.44
C GLU A 431 6.75 0.80 -11.73
N ALA A 432 6.27 1.80 -12.48
CA ALA A 432 5.54 2.93 -11.89
C ALA A 432 4.27 2.47 -11.16
N VAL A 433 3.53 1.51 -11.73
CA VAL A 433 2.37 0.87 -11.07
C VAL A 433 2.78 0.14 -9.80
N ARG A 434 3.81 -0.71 -9.86
CA ARG A 434 4.35 -1.44 -8.69
C ARG A 434 4.74 -0.46 -7.59
N TRP A 435 5.48 0.59 -7.96
CA TRP A 435 5.96 1.63 -7.05
C TRP A 435 4.80 2.37 -6.39
N CYS A 436 3.77 2.79 -7.15
CA CYS A 436 2.60 3.47 -6.58
C CYS A 436 1.89 2.58 -5.54
N ILE A 437 1.70 1.29 -5.85
CA ILE A 437 1.02 0.35 -4.95
C ILE A 437 1.87 0.04 -3.73
N CYS A 438 3.20 0.09 -3.84
CA CYS A 438 4.12 -0.33 -2.79
C CYS A 438 4.74 0.86 -2.03
N GLU A 439 5.74 1.52 -2.60
CA GLU A 439 6.41 2.69 -2.04
C GLU A 439 5.46 3.87 -1.82
N GLY A 440 4.58 4.15 -2.79
CA GLY A 440 3.61 5.24 -2.72
C GLY A 440 2.68 5.09 -1.51
N GLU A 441 2.10 3.90 -1.33
CA GLU A 441 1.23 3.59 -0.19
C GLU A 441 1.97 3.72 1.16
N LEU A 442 3.26 3.36 1.22
CA LEU A 442 4.09 3.54 2.43
C LEU A 442 4.31 5.03 2.75
N ILE A 443 4.63 5.84 1.74
CA ILE A 443 4.80 7.30 1.90
C ILE A 443 3.48 7.94 2.36
N GLN A 444 2.36 7.53 1.77
CA GLN A 444 1.02 7.99 2.14
C GLN A 444 0.67 7.58 3.59
N ALA A 445 1.02 6.37 4.00
CA ALA A 445 0.88 5.92 5.39
C ALA A 445 1.71 6.78 6.35
N MET A 446 2.98 7.08 6.01
CA MET A 446 3.82 7.97 6.79
C MET A 446 3.21 9.38 6.93
N GLY A 447 2.60 9.88 5.87
CA GLY A 447 1.92 11.18 5.84
C GLY A 447 0.80 11.32 6.88
N ARG A 448 0.19 10.21 7.32
CA ARG A 448 -0.88 10.23 8.33
C ARG A 448 -0.41 10.68 9.71
N GLY A 449 0.89 10.55 10.00
CA GLY A 449 1.49 11.11 11.21
C GLY A 449 1.61 12.64 11.21
N ARG A 450 1.38 13.31 10.06
CA ARG A 450 1.49 14.77 9.89
C ARG A 450 2.87 15.32 10.33
N GLY A 451 3.94 14.67 9.86
CA GLY A 451 5.32 14.96 10.23
C GLY A 451 5.73 16.44 10.08
N VAL A 452 5.25 17.11 9.03
CA VAL A 452 5.50 18.53 8.75
C VAL A 452 4.94 19.46 9.84
N ASN A 453 3.85 19.06 10.49
CA ASN A 453 3.18 19.87 11.51
C ASN A 453 3.75 19.62 12.93
N ARG A 454 4.78 18.79 13.07
CA ARG A 454 5.35 18.44 14.37
C ARG A 454 6.28 19.53 14.88
N THR A 455 6.35 19.64 16.20
CA THR A 455 7.21 20.58 16.93
C THR A 455 8.10 19.82 17.91
N ALA A 456 9.06 20.51 18.53
CA ALA A 456 9.87 19.93 19.61
C ALA A 456 9.03 19.41 20.79
N ALA A 457 7.84 19.98 21.03
CA ALA A 457 6.91 19.52 22.06
C ALA A 457 6.06 18.32 21.59
N THR A 458 5.96 18.09 20.29
CA THR A 458 5.12 17.05 19.69
C THR A 458 5.86 16.18 18.67
N PRO A 459 7.07 15.66 18.97
CA PRO A 459 7.85 14.86 18.02
C PRO A 459 7.07 13.63 17.49
N LEU A 460 7.50 13.03 16.40
CA LEU A 460 6.91 11.79 15.90
C LEU A 460 8.00 10.76 15.69
N GLU A 461 7.82 9.58 16.27
CA GLU A 461 8.71 8.45 16.00
C GLU A 461 8.04 7.45 15.06
N ILE A 462 8.70 7.11 13.95
CA ILE A 462 8.19 6.21 12.93
C ILE A 462 9.09 4.98 12.84
N ASP A 463 8.51 3.80 13.06
CA ASP A 463 9.15 2.52 12.80
C ASP A 463 8.65 1.94 11.47
N LEU A 464 9.52 1.88 10.46
CA LEU A 464 9.26 1.25 9.17
C LEU A 464 9.78 -0.17 9.14
N LEU A 465 8.92 -1.15 9.38
CA LEU A 465 9.26 -2.58 9.36
C LEU A 465 9.08 -3.12 7.94
N THR A 466 9.99 -2.74 7.05
CA THR A 466 9.95 -3.10 5.62
C THR A 466 11.34 -3.05 4.98
N ASP A 467 11.59 -3.99 4.06
CA ASP A 467 12.80 -4.05 3.24
C ASP A 467 12.59 -3.29 1.91
N VAL A 468 12.26 -1.99 2.02
CA VAL A 468 11.99 -1.10 0.88
C VAL A 468 12.78 0.19 1.02
N VAL A 469 13.42 0.63 -0.06
CA VAL A 469 14.07 1.95 -0.10
C VAL A 469 13.02 3.01 -0.46
N LEU A 470 12.75 3.91 0.48
CA LEU A 470 11.87 5.06 0.29
C LEU A 470 12.69 6.34 0.05
N PRO A 471 12.13 7.36 -0.64
CA PRO A 471 12.77 8.66 -0.86
C PRO A 471 12.75 9.54 0.40
N VAL A 472 13.08 8.97 1.56
CA VAL A 472 13.17 9.65 2.87
C VAL A 472 14.53 9.38 3.49
N THR A 473 14.96 10.27 4.39
CA THR A 473 16.17 10.04 5.19
C THR A 473 15.76 9.31 6.47
N VAL A 474 16.42 8.21 6.78
CA VAL A 474 16.19 7.47 8.03
C VAL A 474 17.26 7.80 9.07
N ASP A 475 16.89 7.91 10.32
CA ASP A 475 17.82 8.17 11.43
C ASP A 475 18.58 6.90 11.83
N ALA A 476 17.91 5.75 11.73
CA ALA A 476 18.49 4.46 12.04
C ALA A 476 18.02 3.37 11.06
N LEU A 477 18.94 2.47 10.72
CA LEU A 477 18.66 1.23 9.99
C LEU A 477 19.09 0.07 10.89
N VAL A 478 18.13 -0.74 11.34
CA VAL A 478 18.36 -1.77 12.37
C VAL A 478 17.76 -3.11 11.94
N PRO A 479 18.50 -4.23 11.99
CA PRO A 479 17.91 -5.55 11.77
C PRO A 479 16.84 -5.88 12.81
N TRP A 480 15.76 -6.54 12.40
CA TRP A 480 14.71 -7.01 13.32
C TRP A 480 15.26 -7.97 14.39
N ALA A 481 16.31 -8.74 14.08
CA ALA A 481 16.96 -9.64 15.04
C ALA A 481 17.47 -8.90 16.28
N ASP A 482 17.89 -7.65 16.11
CA ASP A 482 18.46 -6.81 17.18
C ASP A 482 17.36 -6.08 17.96
N LEU A 483 16.18 -5.87 17.35
CA LEU A 483 15.02 -5.24 18.01
C LEU A 483 14.07 -6.23 18.66
N ARG A 484 14.04 -7.48 18.20
CA ARG A 484 13.07 -8.47 18.67
C ARG A 484 13.27 -8.73 20.17
N PRO A 485 12.23 -8.57 21.00
CA PRO A 485 12.30 -8.93 22.41
C PRO A 485 12.69 -10.40 22.60
N THR A 486 13.67 -10.66 23.46
CA THR A 486 14.01 -12.01 23.90
C THR A 486 12.87 -12.58 24.73
N ARG A 487 12.85 -13.91 24.93
CA ARG A 487 11.83 -14.54 25.80
C ARG A 487 11.89 -14.00 27.24
N ARG A 488 13.07 -13.57 27.68
CA ARG A 488 13.27 -12.93 28.99
C ARG A 488 12.68 -11.53 29.04
N ASP A 489 12.81 -10.77 27.96
CA ASP A 489 12.16 -9.46 27.85
C ASP A 489 10.64 -9.62 27.86
N LEU A 490 10.11 -10.66 27.20
CA LEU A 490 8.69 -11.01 27.25
C LEU A 490 8.22 -11.38 28.67
N MET A 491 9.03 -12.11 29.44
CA MET A 491 8.78 -12.38 30.85
C MET A 491 8.76 -11.08 31.67
N ALA A 492 9.79 -10.23 31.52
CA ALA A 492 9.87 -8.94 32.23
C ALA A 492 8.68 -8.02 31.89
N LEU A 493 8.20 -8.06 30.65
CA LEU A 493 6.99 -7.35 30.22
C LEU A 493 5.71 -7.80 30.93
N THR A 494 5.70 -8.96 31.62
CA THR A 494 4.58 -9.38 32.48
C THR A 494 4.62 -8.73 33.86
N GLY A 495 5.73 -8.08 34.23
CA GLY A 495 5.94 -7.44 35.52
C GLY A 495 6.78 -8.27 36.50
N ILE A 496 7.37 -9.38 36.07
CA ILE A 496 8.28 -10.20 36.89
C ILE A 496 9.46 -10.71 36.08
N ALA A 497 10.64 -10.76 36.69
CA ALA A 497 11.84 -11.37 36.12
C ALA A 497 12.35 -12.48 37.05
N LEU A 498 12.13 -13.74 36.67
CA LEU A 498 12.57 -14.93 37.40
C LEU A 498 14.00 -15.33 37.00
N GLU A 499 14.85 -15.68 37.96
CA GLU A 499 16.22 -16.15 37.65
C GLU A 499 16.32 -17.68 37.51
N ASN A 500 15.42 -18.43 38.14
CA ASN A 500 15.45 -19.88 38.16
C ASN A 500 14.77 -20.48 36.92
N ALA A 501 15.50 -21.33 36.18
CA ALA A 501 15.01 -21.92 34.94
C ALA A 501 13.79 -22.86 35.10
N ALA A 502 13.62 -23.51 36.26
CA ALA A 502 12.44 -24.33 36.51
C ALA A 502 11.20 -23.46 36.73
N ASP A 503 11.35 -22.35 37.45
CA ASP A 503 10.25 -21.40 37.67
C ASP A 503 9.88 -20.66 36.39
N MET A 504 10.87 -20.31 35.55
CA MET A 504 10.62 -19.75 34.23
C MET A 504 9.74 -20.67 33.38
N ALA A 505 10.03 -21.98 33.36
CA ALA A 505 9.24 -22.94 32.59
C ALA A 505 7.86 -23.23 33.21
N ALA A 506 7.75 -23.22 34.54
CA ALA A 506 6.49 -23.43 35.24
C ALA A 506 5.55 -22.21 35.14
N CYS A 507 6.09 -21.00 35.29
CA CYS A 507 5.33 -19.76 35.22
C CYS A 507 5.04 -19.32 33.79
N PHE A 508 5.90 -19.66 32.83
CA PHE A 508 5.78 -19.28 31.41
C PHE A 508 6.01 -20.48 30.47
N PRO A 509 5.16 -21.53 30.55
CA PRO A 509 5.29 -22.73 29.72
C PRO A 509 5.20 -22.43 28.22
N GLU A 510 4.55 -21.32 27.84
CA GLU A 510 4.46 -20.81 26.47
C GLU A 510 5.80 -20.27 25.92
N PHE A 511 6.73 -19.89 26.79
CA PHE A 511 8.08 -19.44 26.42
C PHE A 511 9.12 -20.55 26.55
N TRP A 512 8.99 -21.39 27.58
CA TRP A 512 9.89 -22.52 27.81
C TRP A 512 9.10 -23.77 28.17
N SER A 513 9.08 -24.75 27.27
CA SER A 513 8.39 -26.03 27.49
C SER A 513 9.05 -26.91 28.56
N SER A 514 10.27 -26.59 28.98
CA SER A 514 10.99 -27.31 30.04
C SER A 514 12.06 -26.43 30.70
N ALA A 515 12.46 -26.82 31.91
CA ALA A 515 13.57 -26.17 32.62
C ALA A 515 14.90 -26.25 31.84
N ALA A 516 15.11 -27.34 31.09
CA ALA A 516 16.27 -27.49 30.22
C ALA A 516 16.25 -26.47 29.07
N ALA A 517 15.07 -26.23 28.46
CA ALA A 517 14.90 -25.21 27.44
C ALA A 517 15.21 -23.80 27.99
N ALA A 518 14.76 -23.47 29.21
CA ALA A 518 15.07 -22.20 29.86
C ALA A 518 16.57 -22.05 30.21
N ARG A 519 17.24 -23.13 30.62
CA ARG A 519 18.71 -23.11 30.82
C ARG A 519 19.49 -22.92 29.52
N GLN A 520 19.07 -23.57 28.44
CA GLN A 520 19.74 -23.42 27.14
C GLN A 520 19.53 -22.01 26.56
N ASP A 521 18.40 -21.37 26.86
CA ASP A 521 18.16 -19.97 26.48
C ASP A 521 19.11 -19.02 27.23
N ARG A 522 19.44 -19.32 28.50
CA ARG A 522 20.42 -18.58 29.31
C ARG A 522 21.82 -18.56 28.68
N SER A 523 22.25 -19.64 28.02
CA SER A 523 23.57 -19.72 27.39
C SER A 523 23.63 -19.06 26.01
N ARG A 524 22.48 -18.81 25.36
CA ARG A 524 22.38 -18.17 24.04
C ARG A 524 22.12 -16.65 24.10
N SER A 525 21.82 -16.11 25.27
CA SER A 525 21.31 -14.75 25.52
C SER A 525 22.37 -13.63 25.60
N VAL A 526 23.49 -13.72 24.87
CA VAL A 526 24.56 -12.70 24.95
C VAL A 526 24.26 -11.45 24.10
N THR A 527 23.26 -11.48 23.22
CA THR A 527 23.23 -10.57 22.06
C THR A 527 22.31 -9.33 22.14
N ASN A 528 21.38 -9.19 23.09
CA ASN A 528 20.49 -8.01 23.16
C ASN A 528 20.59 -7.27 24.50
N CYS A 529 21.42 -6.24 24.55
CA CYS A 529 21.63 -5.38 25.72
C CYS A 529 20.59 -4.23 25.83
N TYR A 530 19.89 -3.89 24.75
CA TYR A 530 18.97 -2.73 24.70
C TYR A 530 17.79 -2.82 25.68
N TYR A 531 17.22 -4.02 25.87
CA TYR A 531 16.09 -4.23 26.79
C TYR A 531 16.54 -4.37 28.25
N ARG A 532 17.75 -4.88 28.48
CA ARG A 532 18.29 -5.09 29.83
C ARG A 532 18.47 -3.76 30.57
N ASP A 533 18.92 -2.72 29.87
CA ASP A 533 19.23 -1.43 30.49
C ASP A 533 17.98 -0.53 30.62
N LEU A 534 16.93 -0.75 29.82
CA LEU A 534 15.65 -0.04 29.95
C LEU A 534 14.71 -0.69 30.96
N TYR A 535 14.71 -2.02 31.05
CA TYR A 535 13.79 -2.74 31.92
C TYR A 535 14.42 -3.11 33.27
N ASN A 536 15.64 -3.66 33.36
CA ASN A 536 16.18 -4.07 34.67
C ASN A 536 16.84 -2.95 35.48
N SER A 537 17.30 -1.86 34.85
CA SER A 537 17.84 -0.69 35.55
C SER A 537 16.84 0.45 35.75
N GLN A 538 15.66 0.40 35.12
CA GLN A 538 14.56 1.36 35.31
C GLN A 538 13.19 0.67 35.38
N MET A 539 13.09 -0.53 35.99
CA MET A 539 11.77 -0.94 36.49
C MET A 539 11.31 0.16 37.45
N SER A 540 10.04 0.58 37.33
CA SER A 540 9.36 1.66 38.05
C SER A 540 9.80 1.84 39.53
N HIS A 541 9.57 3.01 40.12
CA HIS A 541 9.71 3.27 41.57
C HIS A 541 8.99 2.24 42.49
N SER A 542 8.17 1.36 41.90
CA SER A 542 7.45 0.24 42.51
C SER A 542 8.15 -1.13 42.44
N SER A 543 9.44 -1.19 42.08
CA SER A 543 10.16 -2.46 41.91
C SER A 543 10.59 -3.05 43.25
N ALA A 544 10.39 -4.36 43.44
CA ALA A 544 10.81 -5.08 44.63
C ALA A 544 11.57 -6.36 44.26
N GLU A 545 12.62 -6.66 45.02
CA GLU A 545 13.30 -7.95 44.96
C GLU A 545 12.60 -8.91 45.93
N VAL A 546 12.14 -10.06 45.41
CA VAL A 546 11.52 -11.10 46.21
C VAL A 546 12.44 -12.32 46.28
N THR A 547 12.62 -12.83 47.49
CA THR A 547 13.28 -14.11 47.74
C THR A 547 12.22 -15.11 48.17
N TYR A 548 12.13 -16.25 47.48
CA TYR A 548 11.10 -17.25 47.73
C TYR A 548 11.66 -18.67 47.65
N ARG A 549 10.97 -19.61 48.31
CA ARG A 549 11.30 -21.04 48.27
C ARG A 549 10.01 -21.86 48.09
N PRO A 550 9.83 -22.57 46.97
CA PRO A 550 8.70 -23.49 46.80
C PRO A 550 8.73 -24.63 47.84
N ALA A 551 7.57 -25.10 48.28
CA ALA A 551 7.45 -26.21 49.23
C ALA A 551 7.85 -27.55 48.59
N GLY A 552 8.62 -28.37 49.31
CA GLY A 552 9.11 -29.67 48.86
C GLY A 552 10.58 -29.94 49.19
N ALA A 553 10.94 -31.22 49.31
CA ALA A 553 12.31 -31.62 49.61
C ALA A 553 13.27 -31.26 48.46
N GLY A 554 14.36 -30.54 48.78
CA GLY A 554 15.42 -30.20 47.82
C GLY A 554 15.30 -28.85 47.10
N HIS A 555 14.29 -28.03 47.40
CA HIS A 555 14.19 -26.67 46.86
C HIS A 555 15.03 -25.65 47.65
N ARG A 556 15.92 -24.94 46.96
CA ARG A 556 16.71 -23.82 47.50
C ARG A 556 15.95 -22.50 47.38
N ALA A 557 16.37 -21.49 48.14
CA ALA A 557 15.90 -20.11 47.98
C ALA A 557 16.25 -19.58 46.57
N ARG A 558 15.33 -18.81 46.00
CA ARG A 558 15.36 -18.28 44.63
C ARG A 558 14.97 -16.81 44.66
N THR A 559 15.43 -16.06 43.67
CA THR A 559 15.21 -14.61 43.57
C THR A 559 14.41 -14.27 42.32
N ALA A 560 13.61 -13.22 42.44
CA ALA A 560 12.95 -12.57 41.31
C ALA A 560 12.81 -11.07 41.57
N ARG A 561 12.73 -10.29 40.48
CA ARG A 561 12.37 -8.86 40.54
C ARG A 561 10.94 -8.68 40.07
N VAL A 562 10.15 -7.89 40.78
CA VAL A 562 8.72 -7.72 40.51
C VAL A 562 8.36 -6.24 40.48
N ASP A 563 7.54 -5.85 39.51
CA ASP A 563 6.91 -4.53 39.44
C ASP A 563 5.55 -4.56 40.15
N LEU A 564 5.50 -3.96 41.35
CA LEU A 564 4.31 -3.96 42.20
C LEU A 564 3.12 -3.18 41.59
N ALA A 565 3.36 -2.33 40.59
CA ALA A 565 2.26 -1.67 39.87
C ALA A 565 1.47 -2.64 38.97
N ARG A 566 2.09 -3.75 38.57
CA ARG A 566 1.49 -4.77 37.68
C ARG A 566 1.14 -6.05 38.42
N ILE A 567 1.94 -6.40 39.43
CA ILE A 567 1.71 -7.54 40.31
C ILE A 567 1.66 -7.02 41.76
N PRO A 568 0.47 -6.56 42.22
CA PRO A 568 0.32 -5.98 43.56
C PRO A 568 0.63 -6.95 44.69
N ASP A 569 0.38 -8.24 44.46
CA ASP A 569 0.66 -9.33 45.41
C ASP A 569 1.55 -10.40 44.75
N PRO A 570 2.89 -10.26 44.86
CA PRO A 570 3.82 -11.21 44.28
C PRO A 570 3.79 -12.60 44.94
N GLU A 571 3.44 -12.68 46.22
CA GLU A 571 3.39 -13.94 46.96
C GLU A 571 2.22 -14.81 46.46
N ALA A 572 1.03 -14.21 46.34
CA ALA A 572 -0.11 -14.90 45.75
C ALA A 572 0.15 -15.26 44.27
N TRP A 573 0.80 -14.36 43.51
CA TRP A 573 1.13 -14.63 42.11
C TRP A 573 2.05 -15.84 41.95
N LEU A 574 3.12 -15.92 42.75
CA LEU A 574 4.06 -17.05 42.74
C LEU A 574 3.40 -18.33 43.26
N THR A 575 2.62 -18.25 44.33
CA THR A 575 1.93 -19.41 44.92
C THR A 575 0.95 -20.03 43.93
N ASN A 576 0.20 -19.21 43.19
CA ASN A 576 -0.75 -19.67 42.19
C ASN A 576 -0.09 -20.41 41.01
N ARG A 577 1.16 -20.11 40.69
CA ARG A 577 1.87 -20.70 39.54
C ARG A 577 2.86 -21.81 39.90
N LEU A 578 3.48 -21.72 41.07
CA LEU A 578 4.51 -22.65 41.53
C LEU A 578 4.01 -23.63 42.61
N GLY A 579 2.81 -23.41 43.14
CA GLY A 579 2.29 -24.11 44.32
C GLY A 579 2.71 -23.45 45.64
N PRO A 580 2.39 -24.07 46.79
CA PRO A 580 2.68 -23.51 48.11
C PRO A 580 4.15 -23.12 48.29
N LEU A 581 4.41 -21.95 48.88
CA LEU A 581 5.76 -21.48 49.20
C LEU A 581 6.10 -21.82 50.66
N ALA A 582 7.29 -22.38 50.91
CA ALA A 582 7.82 -22.66 52.24
C ALA A 582 8.47 -21.44 52.91
N SER A 583 8.76 -20.39 52.14
CA SER A 583 9.18 -19.08 52.64
C SER A 583 9.07 -18.04 51.52
N PHE A 584 8.65 -16.83 51.86
CA PHE A 584 8.60 -15.68 50.97
C PHE A 584 9.07 -14.45 51.75
N GLU A 585 9.96 -13.67 51.15
CA GLU A 585 10.48 -12.42 51.69
C GLU A 585 10.54 -11.39 50.56
N MET A 586 10.03 -10.19 50.80
CA MET A 586 10.03 -9.09 49.82
C MET A 586 10.86 -7.94 50.38
N ARG A 587 11.94 -7.61 49.67
CA ARG A 587 12.74 -6.40 49.91
C ARG A 587 12.27 -5.34 48.92
N ARG A 588 11.63 -4.30 49.44
CA ARG A 588 11.37 -3.09 48.65
C ARG A 588 12.68 -2.36 48.50
N ASP A 589 13.04 -2.01 47.27
CA ASP A 589 14.09 -1.03 47.06
C ASP A 589 13.51 0.33 47.49
N HIS A 590 13.69 0.67 48.77
CA HIS A 590 13.58 2.06 49.20
C HIS A 590 14.73 2.82 48.54
N VAL A 591 14.46 3.46 47.40
CA VAL A 591 15.24 4.66 47.08
C VAL A 591 14.83 5.68 48.13
N ALA A 592 15.75 5.93 49.05
CA ALA A 592 15.65 6.98 50.04
C ALA A 592 15.18 8.30 49.40
N ASP A 593 14.51 9.12 50.21
CA ASP A 593 14.43 10.56 49.98
C ASP A 593 15.70 11.09 49.33
N CYS A 594 15.53 12.02 48.39
CA CYS A 594 16.59 12.75 47.70
C CYS A 594 17.85 12.91 48.57
N ALA A 595 18.84 12.05 48.37
CA ALA A 595 20.14 12.16 49.01
C ALA A 595 21.22 11.99 47.94
N VAL A 596 21.97 13.08 47.79
CA VAL A 596 23.13 13.35 46.94
C VAL A 596 23.89 12.09 46.50
N PRO A 597 24.20 11.93 45.20
CA PRO A 597 24.93 10.76 44.72
C PRO A 597 26.28 10.64 45.43
N ASN A 598 26.61 9.41 45.82
CA ASN A 598 27.87 9.06 46.48
C ASN A 598 29.04 9.67 45.67
N PRO A 599 29.86 10.58 46.23
CA PRO A 599 30.78 11.40 45.45
C PRO A 599 31.81 10.56 44.67
N THR A 600 32.07 9.33 45.09
CA THR A 600 32.93 8.38 44.37
C THR A 600 32.28 7.74 43.14
N ASP A 601 30.95 7.57 43.10
CA ASP A 601 30.24 6.97 41.95
C ASP A 601 29.81 8.03 40.94
N ALA A 602 29.43 9.23 41.40
CA ALA A 602 29.32 10.41 40.54
C ALA A 602 30.68 10.76 39.92
N ALA A 603 31.77 10.77 40.70
CA ALA A 603 33.11 10.98 40.15
C ALA A 603 33.56 9.86 39.20
N ARG A 604 33.11 8.61 39.39
CA ARG A 604 33.40 7.50 38.46
C ARG A 604 32.59 7.60 37.17
N LEU A 605 31.31 7.96 37.24
CA LEU A 605 30.46 8.18 36.06
C LEU A 605 30.87 9.44 35.30
N ASP A 606 31.22 10.52 35.99
CA ASP A 606 31.78 11.72 35.38
C ASP A 606 33.20 11.47 34.84
N ALA A 607 34.03 10.66 35.51
CA ALA A 607 35.32 10.26 34.95
C ALA A 607 35.16 9.33 33.74
N LEU A 608 34.15 8.45 33.73
CA LEU A 608 33.85 7.57 32.59
C LEU A 608 33.27 8.37 31.42
N ALA A 609 32.33 9.28 31.69
CA ALA A 609 31.73 10.18 30.71
C ALA A 609 32.78 11.17 30.18
N SER A 610 33.66 11.69 31.03
CA SER A 610 34.79 12.54 30.62
C SER A 610 35.82 11.75 29.82
N ARG A 611 36.12 10.50 30.18
CA ARG A 611 37.00 9.62 29.39
C ARG A 611 36.39 9.23 28.05
N LEU A 612 35.09 8.96 28.00
CA LEU A 612 34.37 8.65 26.76
C LEU A 612 34.28 9.89 25.88
N THR A 613 33.98 11.04 26.46
CA THR A 613 33.94 12.33 25.75
C THR A 613 35.32 12.72 25.24
N ALA A 614 36.37 12.59 26.06
CA ALA A 614 37.75 12.86 25.66
C ALA A 614 38.25 11.85 24.62
N SER A 615 37.88 10.56 24.72
CA SER A 615 38.18 9.54 23.71
C SER A 615 37.47 9.86 22.39
N MET A 616 36.20 10.24 22.45
CA MET A 616 35.41 10.60 21.27
C MET A 616 35.92 11.90 20.63
N GLN A 617 36.31 12.90 21.44
CA GLN A 617 36.96 14.13 20.97
C GLN A 617 38.35 13.85 20.39
N ALA A 618 39.16 12.95 20.97
CA ALA A 618 40.45 12.54 20.42
C ALA A 618 40.29 11.80 19.09
N VAL A 619 39.28 10.93 18.96
CA VAL A 619 38.94 10.25 17.69
C VAL A 619 38.46 11.26 16.64
N LEU A 620 37.64 12.23 17.03
CA LEU A 620 37.18 13.31 16.14
C LEU A 620 38.34 14.24 15.73
N ALA A 621 39.24 14.60 16.64
CA ALA A 621 40.42 15.41 16.36
C ALA A 621 41.41 14.68 15.45
N ALA A 622 41.66 13.39 15.67
CA ALA A 622 42.49 12.57 14.79
C ALA A 622 41.88 12.44 13.39
N ARG A 623 40.56 12.27 13.28
CA ARG A 623 39.85 12.27 11.99
C ARG A 623 39.87 13.63 11.31
N ARG A 624 39.77 14.72 12.07
CA ARG A 624 39.85 16.09 11.54
C ARG A 624 41.25 16.43 11.03
N ALA A 625 42.29 16.08 11.77
CA ALA A 625 43.68 16.22 11.32
C ALA A 625 43.96 15.38 10.07
N ALA A 626 43.41 14.17 9.98
CA ALA A 626 43.51 13.34 8.78
C ALA A 626 42.78 13.96 7.57
N LEU A 627 41.61 14.58 7.79
CA LEU A 627 40.87 15.31 6.76
C LEU A 627 41.58 16.60 6.32
N GLU A 628 42.18 17.35 7.25
CA GLU A 628 42.96 18.55 6.94
C GLU A 628 44.24 18.21 6.18
N ALA A 629 44.94 17.14 6.58
CA ALA A 629 46.09 16.63 5.83
C ALA A 629 45.70 16.15 4.43
N LEU A 630 44.53 15.51 4.27
CA LEU A 630 43.99 15.12 2.97
C LEU A 630 43.63 16.35 2.12
N SER A 631 43.00 17.36 2.72
CA SER A 631 42.65 18.62 2.07
C SER A 631 43.89 19.38 1.60
N ALA A 632 44.93 19.48 2.44
CA ALA A 632 46.19 20.13 2.08
C ALA A 632 46.90 19.39 0.94
N ARG A 633 46.84 18.05 0.91
CA ARG A 633 47.34 17.23 -0.21
C ARG A 633 46.54 17.44 -1.48
N LEU A 634 45.21 17.62 -1.39
CA LEU A 634 44.35 17.89 -2.54
C LEU A 634 44.56 19.31 -3.09
N GLU A 635 44.77 20.31 -2.22
CA GLU A 635 45.11 21.68 -2.65
C GLU A 635 46.51 21.75 -3.26
N ALA A 636 47.50 21.07 -2.68
CA ALA A 636 48.84 20.96 -3.26
C ALA A 636 48.85 20.19 -4.60
N ALA A 637 47.85 19.35 -4.83
CA ALA A 637 47.66 18.59 -6.07
C ALA A 637 46.76 19.31 -7.10
N LYS A 638 46.25 20.52 -6.82
CA LYS A 638 45.51 21.29 -7.82
C LYS A 638 46.46 21.81 -8.90
N PRO A 639 46.21 21.51 -10.18
CA PRO A 639 46.96 22.11 -11.28
C PRO A 639 46.66 23.62 -11.35
N ALA A 640 47.70 24.43 -11.60
CA ALA A 640 47.57 25.88 -11.75
C ALA A 640 46.53 26.22 -12.84
N ALA A 641 45.61 27.13 -12.52
CA ALA A 641 44.46 27.46 -13.35
C ALA A 641 44.87 27.85 -14.78
N PRO A 642 44.19 27.32 -15.83
CA PRO A 642 44.46 27.71 -17.20
C PRO A 642 44.04 29.17 -17.43
N ARG A 643 44.94 29.95 -18.05
CA ARG A 643 44.68 31.34 -18.48
C ARG A 643 43.43 31.37 -19.37
N ARG A 644 42.48 32.26 -19.03
CA ARG A 644 41.26 32.52 -19.82
C ARG A 644 41.62 32.79 -21.29
N SER A 645 41.17 31.92 -22.19
CA SER A 645 41.11 32.21 -23.62
C SER A 645 39.94 33.15 -23.89
N VAL A 646 40.27 34.31 -24.47
CA VAL A 646 39.31 35.27 -25.01
C VAL A 646 38.78 34.71 -26.32
N HIS A 647 37.50 34.39 -26.40
CA HIS A 647 36.83 34.14 -27.69
C HIS A 647 36.22 35.46 -28.22
N PRO A 648 36.38 35.77 -29.52
CA PRO A 648 35.91 37.02 -30.10
C PRO A 648 34.41 36.96 -30.41
N LYS A 649 33.76 38.14 -30.35
CA LYS A 649 32.36 38.36 -30.71
C LYS A 649 32.12 38.14 -32.23
N PRO A 650 30.90 37.74 -32.63
CA PRO A 650 30.53 37.65 -34.03
C PRO A 650 30.21 39.05 -34.60
N THR A 651 30.76 39.34 -35.78
CA THR A 651 30.47 40.54 -36.58
C THR A 651 29.28 40.30 -37.50
N GLU A 652 28.40 41.30 -37.59
CA GLU A 652 27.41 41.50 -38.65
C GLU A 652 28.09 41.90 -39.98
N GLU A 653 27.41 41.61 -41.11
CA GLU A 653 27.38 42.28 -42.44
C GLU A 653 27.34 41.23 -43.59
N ILE A 654 26.74 41.38 -44.78
CA ILE A 654 25.74 42.23 -45.48
C ILE A 654 25.46 41.48 -46.81
N ASP A 655 24.26 41.67 -47.40
CA ASP A 655 23.79 41.43 -48.78
C ASP A 655 24.63 40.66 -49.83
N ALA A 656 24.01 39.63 -50.42
CA ALA A 656 23.85 39.40 -51.86
C ALA A 656 22.78 38.33 -52.14
#